data_AF-A0A968SIL5-F1
#
_entry.id   AF-A0A968SIL5-F1
#
_cell.length_a   1.000
_cell.length_b   1.000
_cell.length_c   1.000
_cell.angle_alpha   90.00
_cell.angle_beta   90.00
_cell.angle_gamma   90.00
#
_symmetry.space_group_name_H-M   'P 1'
#
loop_
_entity.id
_entity.type
_entity.pdbx_description
1 polymer ?
#
loop_
_entity_poly.entity_id
_entity_poly.type
_entity_poly.pdbx_seq_one_letter_code
_entity_poly.pdbx_strand_id
1 'polypeptide(L)'
;MLPNEISQIQASGIHLLEQENYTEALNCLRAIPTPNLSLAIAIIQLAKTHEQKDQLDKALYLREIAAEWDPNNHDNYFYLIGLASTLEDEWRVALHSQALLELWQTRQDLDIPTLRKVLSMSIPQLLERGYNEYFFTLLATYCENYLSGQDQRSIFGLLAILALTHCPDMVSEFDGLWDPLDLTRPIIRDTMNFFKKSTVRGSSLLAYYLEQEAMKLDAENLLEKEQQFYLLAETIEYHLHGSQHQKAQEIIQYLLSHWPLSVLEQLSPQPGLNKGSHRLFFDFSFKLCFHMPYLSDNRSKIRSYQKCSETALSRFDIYKHPDLVTPQFSKTTPPTKIGYLGLAFNKHPVGFLSYQSILHHDPTQFQVYCYDISPENSSAETDFIRAQLESRIPNFCDLRRKPWKDVVRTIQQDQIDILVYMDASTNPIGFQILPFRPAPIQMSWLGGDSPAIPEIDYFIVDPYILPDDAQADYDETLLRLPTFAAVDSFEVGELDPEQARHNLDVPADAILFWTAANAAKRSPESIQAQLEILKHVPNGFLAIKGLGDTVAVSEAYRQLATQKGIENRLRFIKTTQLEENHRAQLTIADLVLDTFPYTGATHTFEALYVGTPVLTVVGRHYYGRMSYSLLKNCQLEDCITYSMEDYIQRGIQLGSDREFLDRVKVQVKGSRSSSVIWDAKGFTRSLEAVYQQVVKNRIR
;
A
#
# COMPACT_ATOMS: atom_id res chain seq x y z
N MET A 1 31.43 11.28 8.49
CA MET A 1 32.09 9.99 8.22
C MET A 1 31.50 9.38 6.97
N LEU A 2 32.33 8.70 6.18
CA LEU A 2 31.90 7.92 5.03
C LEU A 2 31.22 6.62 5.50
N PRO A 3 30.30 6.03 4.72
CA PRO A 3 29.60 4.79 5.09
C PRO A 3 30.54 3.65 5.50
N ASN A 4 31.68 3.49 4.81
CA ASN A 4 32.67 2.44 5.12
C ASN A 4 33.37 2.65 6.48
N GLU A 5 33.57 3.89 6.91
CA GLU A 5 34.16 4.19 8.23
C GLU A 5 33.17 3.87 9.36
N ILE A 6 31.89 4.18 9.14
CA ILE A 6 30.80 3.81 10.04
C ILE A 6 30.75 2.28 10.18
N SER A 7 30.79 1.52 9.08
CA SER A 7 30.76 0.05 9.12
C SER A 7 31.95 -0.58 9.86
N GLN A 8 33.14 0.01 9.78
CA GLN A 8 34.32 -0.48 10.50
C GLN A 8 34.25 -0.22 12.01
N ILE A 9 33.79 0.98 12.40
CA ILE A 9 33.56 1.33 13.81
C ILE A 9 32.44 0.44 14.39
N GLN A 10 31.39 0.17 13.61
CA GLN A 10 30.32 -0.75 13.99
C GLN A 10 30.83 -2.16 14.23
N ALA A 11 31.60 -2.73 13.28
CA ALA A 11 32.15 -4.08 13.43
C ALA A 11 33.07 -4.21 14.66
N SER A 12 33.86 -3.17 14.93
CA SER A 12 34.76 -3.12 16.09
C SER A 12 33.97 -3.00 17.41
N GLY A 13 32.95 -2.15 17.45
CA GLY A 13 32.05 -2.02 18.59
C GLY A 13 31.28 -3.31 18.88
N ILE A 14 30.78 -4.00 17.83
CA ILE A 14 30.11 -5.31 17.94
C ILE A 14 31.03 -6.34 18.57
N HIS A 15 32.27 -6.42 18.08
CA HIS A 15 33.24 -7.38 18.58
C HIS A 15 33.56 -7.18 20.06
N LEU A 16 33.64 -5.93 20.52
CA LEU A 16 33.85 -5.60 21.93
C LEU A 16 32.64 -5.96 22.81
N LEU A 17 31.42 -5.84 22.29
CA LEU A 17 30.19 -6.25 22.99
C LEU A 17 30.09 -7.78 23.16
N GLU A 18 30.48 -8.53 22.13
CA GLU A 18 30.54 -10.01 22.19
C GLU A 18 31.52 -10.53 23.24
N GLN A 19 32.50 -9.72 23.59
CA GLN A 19 33.51 -10.02 24.62
C GLN A 19 33.14 -9.46 26.00
N GLU A 20 31.92 -8.94 26.16
CA GLU A 20 31.45 -8.28 27.39
C GLU A 20 32.31 -7.06 27.79
N ASN A 21 33.06 -6.47 26.84
CA ASN A 21 33.87 -5.26 27.07
C ASN A 21 33.05 -3.99 26.73
N TYR A 22 32.02 -3.76 27.54
CA TYR A 22 30.98 -2.77 27.26
C TYR A 22 31.49 -1.32 27.23
N THR A 23 32.39 -0.95 28.13
CA THR A 23 32.95 0.41 28.21
C THR A 23 33.72 0.78 26.95
N GLU A 24 34.51 -0.15 26.42
CA GLU A 24 35.33 0.08 25.25
C GLU A 24 34.51 0.00 23.97
N ALA A 25 33.52 -0.90 23.93
CA ALA A 25 32.51 -0.92 22.88
C ALA A 25 31.79 0.43 22.78
N LEU A 26 31.40 1.01 23.91
CA LEU A 26 30.71 2.30 23.94
C LEU A 26 31.60 3.44 23.44
N ASN A 27 32.85 3.49 23.87
CA ASN A 27 33.80 4.50 23.39
C ASN A 27 34.05 4.39 21.88
N CYS A 28 34.08 3.16 21.36
CA CYS A 28 34.18 2.91 19.93
C CYS A 28 32.92 3.40 19.19
N LEU A 29 31.74 2.97 19.65
CA LEU A 29 30.46 3.25 19.02
C LEU A 29 30.03 4.73 19.11
N ARG A 30 30.51 5.49 20.11
CA ARG A 30 30.34 6.95 20.25
C ARG A 30 30.91 7.76 19.07
N ALA A 31 31.84 7.19 18.30
CA ALA A 31 32.37 7.84 17.11
C ALA A 31 31.36 7.89 15.95
N ILE A 32 30.26 7.09 16.01
CA ILE A 32 29.22 7.06 14.98
C ILE A 32 28.28 8.27 15.17
N PRO A 33 28.01 9.08 14.12
CA PRO A 33 27.34 10.36 14.27
C PRO A 33 25.82 10.21 14.45
N THR A 34 25.30 8.99 14.32
CA THR A 34 23.89 8.62 14.47
C THR A 34 23.70 7.74 15.71
N PRO A 35 23.34 8.34 16.87
CA PRO A 35 23.27 7.65 18.17
C PRO A 35 22.38 6.40 18.17
N ASN A 36 21.29 6.45 17.40
CA ASN A 36 20.27 5.40 17.31
C ASN A 36 20.80 4.06 16.78
N LEU A 37 21.74 4.10 15.83
CA LEU A 37 22.22 2.90 15.15
C LEU A 37 23.15 2.08 16.03
N SER A 38 24.01 2.78 16.77
CA SER A 38 24.97 2.16 17.66
C SER A 38 24.32 1.58 18.92
N LEU A 39 23.32 2.26 19.47
CA LEU A 39 22.51 1.75 20.57
C LEU A 39 21.75 0.49 20.14
N ALA A 40 21.10 0.50 18.96
CA ALA A 40 20.39 -0.67 18.43
C ALA A 40 21.32 -1.89 18.28
N ILE A 41 22.53 -1.69 17.77
CA ILE A 41 23.55 -2.74 17.65
C ILE A 41 23.94 -3.32 19.02
N ALA A 42 24.17 -2.45 20.01
CA ALA A 42 24.53 -2.87 21.37
C ALA A 42 23.47 -3.75 22.01
N ILE A 43 22.20 -3.37 21.86
CA ILE A 43 21.10 -4.10 22.50
C ILE A 43 20.76 -5.40 21.75
N ILE A 44 20.81 -5.44 20.41
CA ILE A 44 20.60 -6.66 19.62
C ILE A 44 21.58 -7.77 20.03
N GLN A 45 22.83 -7.42 20.32
CA GLN A 45 23.84 -8.40 20.69
C GLN A 45 23.74 -8.83 22.15
N LEU A 46 23.37 -7.93 23.06
CA LEU A 46 23.05 -8.23 24.46
C LEU A 46 21.79 -9.12 24.59
N ALA A 47 20.83 -9.01 23.68
CA ALA A 47 19.62 -9.84 23.67
C ALA A 47 19.87 -11.30 23.27
N LYS A 48 21.00 -11.61 22.61
CA LYS A 48 21.33 -12.98 22.17
C LYS A 48 21.99 -13.85 23.25
N THR A 49 22.39 -13.31 24.40
CA THR A 49 23.36 -13.94 25.33
C THR A 49 22.82 -14.50 26.66
N HIS A 50 21.59 -15.04 26.71
CA HIS A 50 21.06 -15.91 27.81
C HIS A 50 20.63 -15.30 29.19
N GLU A 51 19.80 -16.13 29.88
CA GLU A 51 19.19 -16.19 31.24
C GLU A 51 18.60 -14.95 31.97
N GLN A 52 17.43 -15.17 32.59
CA GLN A 52 16.51 -14.17 33.21
C GLN A 52 17.08 -13.34 34.37
N LYS A 53 18.05 -13.86 35.14
CA LYS A 53 18.46 -13.24 36.42
C LYS A 53 19.39 -12.04 36.26
N ASP A 54 20.05 -11.93 35.11
CA ASP A 54 21.03 -10.89 34.75
C ASP A 54 20.38 -9.76 33.93
N GLN A 55 19.05 -9.78 33.77
CA GLN A 55 18.34 -8.89 32.85
C GLN A 55 18.08 -7.49 33.39
N LEU A 56 17.90 -7.32 34.70
CA LEU A 56 17.63 -6.03 35.34
C LEU A 56 18.86 -5.13 35.38
N ASP A 57 20.01 -5.66 35.80
CA ASP A 57 21.27 -4.91 35.83
C ASP A 57 21.67 -4.47 34.42
N LYS A 58 21.48 -5.34 33.41
CA LYS A 58 21.64 -4.99 32.00
C LYS A 58 20.67 -3.91 31.53
N ALA A 59 19.42 -3.92 32.00
CA ALA A 59 18.42 -2.91 31.64
C ALA A 59 18.77 -1.53 32.24
N LEU A 60 19.16 -1.51 33.50
CA LEU A 60 19.65 -0.32 34.19
C LEU A 60 20.90 0.21 33.50
N TYR A 61 21.83 -0.67 33.13
CA TYR A 61 23.04 -0.30 32.43
C TYR A 61 22.78 0.22 31.02
N LEU A 62 21.85 -0.37 30.26
CA LEU A 62 21.42 0.16 28.95
C LEU A 62 20.74 1.53 29.08
N ARG A 63 19.96 1.74 30.15
CA ARG A 63 19.37 3.04 30.48
C ARG A 63 20.47 4.06 30.83
N GLU A 64 21.43 3.69 31.67
CA GLU A 64 22.58 4.53 32.03
C GLU A 64 23.40 4.90 30.78
N ILE A 65 23.68 3.93 29.90
CA ILE A 65 24.35 4.18 28.63
C ILE A 65 23.57 5.16 27.76
N ALA A 66 22.26 4.94 27.59
CA ALA A 66 21.40 5.82 26.81
C ALA A 66 21.41 7.25 27.37
N ALA A 67 21.39 7.40 28.71
CA ALA A 67 21.43 8.67 29.42
C ALA A 67 22.82 9.34 29.37
N GLU A 68 23.92 8.59 29.49
CA GLU A 68 25.29 9.13 29.42
C GLU A 68 25.66 9.59 28.01
N TRP A 69 25.11 8.92 26.99
CA TRP A 69 25.45 9.21 25.60
C TRP A 69 24.79 10.48 25.11
N ASP A 70 23.48 10.60 25.30
CA ASP A 70 22.76 11.84 25.14
C ASP A 70 21.52 11.81 26.06
N PRO A 71 21.60 12.46 27.24
CA PRO A 71 20.50 12.47 28.19
C PRO A 71 19.24 13.13 27.64
N ASN A 72 19.36 13.85 26.51
CA ASN A 72 18.29 14.61 25.89
C ASN A 72 17.74 13.93 24.61
N ASN A 73 18.30 12.80 24.19
CA ASN A 73 17.82 12.11 22.99
C ASN A 73 16.70 11.12 23.31
N HIS A 74 15.46 11.54 23.05
CA HIS A 74 14.25 10.75 23.32
C HIS A 74 14.20 9.45 22.49
N ASP A 75 14.87 9.44 21.33
CA ASP A 75 14.93 8.28 20.45
C ASP A 75 15.47 7.05 21.15
N ASN A 76 16.48 7.23 22.01
CA ASN A 76 17.13 6.13 22.72
C ASN A 76 16.11 5.31 23.54
N TYR A 77 15.21 6.01 24.22
CA TYR A 77 14.16 5.38 25.03
C TYR A 77 13.08 4.73 24.16
N PHE A 78 12.71 5.33 23.02
CA PHE A 78 11.81 4.67 22.07
C PHE A 78 12.40 3.35 21.56
N TYR A 79 13.68 3.30 21.21
CA TYR A 79 14.33 2.04 20.78
C TYR A 79 14.37 1.00 21.90
N LEU A 80 14.72 1.41 23.11
CA LEU A 80 14.75 0.53 24.29
C LEU A 80 13.37 -0.06 24.59
N ILE A 81 12.32 0.76 24.57
CA ILE A 81 10.93 0.33 24.77
C ILE A 81 10.51 -0.64 23.67
N GLY A 82 10.75 -0.31 22.39
CA GLY A 82 10.38 -1.16 21.26
C GLY A 82 11.06 -2.53 21.32
N LEU A 83 12.35 -2.57 21.66
CA LEU A 83 13.09 -3.83 21.80
C LEU A 83 12.69 -4.63 23.05
N ALA A 84 12.52 -3.96 24.19
CA ALA A 84 12.02 -4.60 25.42
C ALA A 84 10.65 -5.23 25.18
N SER A 85 9.77 -4.51 24.49
CA SER A 85 8.49 -5.06 24.04
C SER A 85 8.73 -6.25 23.13
N THR A 86 9.67 -6.16 22.17
CA THR A 86 10.03 -7.23 21.23
C THR A 86 10.42 -8.54 21.92
N LEU A 87 11.11 -8.42 23.05
CA LEU A 87 11.59 -9.53 23.86
C LEU A 87 10.58 -9.99 24.93
N GLU A 88 9.39 -9.37 24.99
CA GLU A 88 8.35 -9.62 26.00
C GLU A 88 8.85 -9.43 27.44
N ASP A 89 9.79 -8.48 27.63
CA ASP A 89 10.40 -8.18 28.92
C ASP A 89 9.66 -7.03 29.62
N GLU A 90 8.64 -7.39 30.41
CA GLU A 90 7.77 -6.45 31.12
C GLU A 90 8.52 -5.49 32.04
N TRP A 91 9.56 -5.97 32.75
CA TRP A 91 10.36 -5.14 33.65
C TRP A 91 11.12 -4.05 32.89
N ARG A 92 11.68 -4.39 31.73
CA ARG A 92 12.38 -3.42 30.88
C ARG A 92 11.41 -2.44 30.25
N VAL A 93 10.24 -2.89 29.80
CA VAL A 93 9.19 -2.01 29.30
C VAL A 93 8.81 -0.99 30.38
N ALA A 94 8.56 -1.44 31.61
CA ALA A 94 8.24 -0.56 32.73
C ALA A 94 9.35 0.45 33.02
N LEU A 95 10.59 -0.02 33.17
CA LEU A 95 11.74 0.82 33.51
C LEU A 95 12.03 1.89 32.46
N HIS A 96 12.02 1.51 31.18
CA HIS A 96 12.30 2.43 30.08
C HIS A 96 11.14 3.40 29.83
N SER A 97 9.90 2.96 30.02
CA SER A 97 8.72 3.84 29.96
C SER A 97 8.74 4.89 31.08
N GLN A 98 9.07 4.48 32.30
CA GLN A 98 9.20 5.38 33.44
C GLN A 98 10.30 6.44 33.21
N ALA A 99 11.45 6.03 32.68
CA ALA A 99 12.54 6.96 32.36
C ALA A 99 12.13 8.02 31.32
N LEU A 100 11.33 7.61 30.33
CA LEU A 100 10.79 8.51 29.32
C LEU A 100 9.75 9.49 29.90
N LEU A 101 8.89 9.03 30.80
CA LEU A 101 7.94 9.89 31.52
C LEU A 101 8.66 10.95 32.36
N GLU A 102 9.70 10.55 33.11
CA GLU A 102 10.56 11.46 33.89
C GLU A 102 11.20 12.52 32.99
N LEU A 103 11.69 12.12 31.82
CA LEU A 103 12.27 13.04 30.84
C LEU A 103 11.25 14.07 30.34
N TRP A 104 10.04 13.64 30.01
CA TRP A 104 8.98 14.53 29.53
C TRP A 104 8.48 15.51 30.59
N GLN A 105 8.44 15.13 31.86
CA GLN A 105 8.04 16.04 32.94
C GLN A 105 9.02 17.21 33.15
N THR A 106 10.26 17.10 32.66
CA THR A 106 11.32 18.09 32.90
C THR A 106 11.54 19.08 31.75
N ARG A 107 10.89 18.91 30.59
CA ARG A 107 11.15 19.74 29.39
C ARG A 107 9.88 20.22 28.69
N GLN A 108 9.93 21.41 28.10
CA GLN A 108 8.81 22.11 27.45
C GLN A 108 8.94 22.25 25.92
N ASP A 109 10.01 21.78 25.29
CA ASP A 109 10.39 22.09 23.90
C ASP A 109 10.36 20.89 22.93
N LEU A 110 9.36 20.02 23.03
CA LEU A 110 9.15 18.94 22.05
C LEU A 110 8.28 19.39 20.87
N ASP A 111 8.67 18.98 19.66
CA ASP A 111 8.01 19.36 18.42
C ASP A 111 7.05 18.26 17.87
N ILE A 112 6.15 18.66 16.97
CA ILE A 112 5.19 17.77 16.29
C ILE A 112 5.88 16.65 15.48
N PRO A 113 7.04 16.87 14.80
CA PRO A 113 7.84 15.79 14.23
C PRO A 113 8.17 14.67 15.22
N THR A 114 8.45 15.01 16.47
CA THR A 114 8.71 14.00 17.51
C THR A 114 7.46 13.20 17.87
N LEU A 115 6.26 13.80 17.89
CA LEU A 115 5.00 13.06 18.05
C LEU A 115 4.78 12.07 16.90
N ARG A 116 5.00 12.49 15.65
CA ARG A 116 4.87 11.57 14.50
C ARG A 116 5.81 10.38 14.64
N LYS A 117 7.01 10.60 15.17
CA LYS A 117 7.99 9.55 15.45
C LYS A 117 7.56 8.62 16.59
N VAL A 118 7.07 9.20 17.70
CA VAL A 118 6.44 8.50 18.83
C VAL A 118 5.36 7.53 18.34
N LEU A 119 4.47 8.02 17.48
CA LEU A 119 3.33 7.27 16.93
C LEU A 119 3.71 6.30 15.81
N SER A 120 4.92 6.35 15.25
CA SER A 120 5.32 5.53 14.11
C SER A 120 6.37 4.45 14.40
N MET A 121 7.00 4.46 15.58
CA MET A 121 8.11 3.55 15.88
C MET A 121 7.84 2.50 16.96
N SER A 122 7.63 2.92 18.22
CA SER A 122 7.79 2.00 19.38
C SER A 122 6.64 1.97 20.36
N ILE A 123 6.07 3.13 20.70
CA ILE A 123 4.92 3.21 21.62
C ILE A 123 3.76 2.35 21.13
N PRO A 124 3.44 2.33 19.83
CA PRO A 124 2.34 1.51 19.39
C PRO A 124 2.57 -0.01 19.45
N GLN A 125 3.84 -0.48 19.49
CA GLN A 125 4.16 -1.89 19.73
C GLN A 125 3.75 -2.33 21.15
N LEU A 126 3.69 -1.38 22.10
CA LEU A 126 3.18 -1.65 23.45
C LEU A 126 1.75 -2.16 23.38
N LEU A 127 0.90 -1.49 22.60
CA LEU A 127 -0.49 -1.90 22.40
C LEU A 127 -0.59 -3.26 21.70
N GLU A 128 0.26 -3.52 20.69
CA GLU A 128 0.32 -4.82 20.00
C GLU A 128 0.73 -5.99 20.91
N ARG A 129 1.48 -5.69 21.97
CA ARG A 129 2.04 -6.70 22.87
C ARG A 129 1.33 -6.76 24.22
N GLY A 130 0.22 -6.02 24.37
CA GLY A 130 -0.61 -6.04 25.57
C GLY A 130 -0.12 -5.14 26.71
N TYR A 131 0.92 -4.32 26.48
CA TYR A 131 1.40 -3.30 27.43
C TYR A 131 0.53 -2.03 27.38
N ASN A 132 -0.79 -2.22 27.55
CA ASN A 132 -1.79 -1.20 27.28
C ASN A 132 -1.65 0.00 28.21
N GLU A 133 -1.45 -0.21 29.52
CA GLU A 133 -1.29 0.87 30.50
C GLU A 133 -0.14 1.81 30.10
N TYR A 134 1.05 1.26 29.80
CA TYR A 134 2.19 2.05 29.35
C TYR A 134 1.93 2.79 28.05
N PHE A 135 1.23 2.18 27.09
CA PHE A 135 0.81 2.85 25.86
C PHE A 135 -0.03 4.09 26.15
N PHE A 136 -1.08 3.94 26.97
CA PHE A 136 -1.99 5.04 27.26
C PHE A 136 -1.32 6.11 28.14
N THR A 137 -0.59 5.74 29.20
CA THR A 137 0.08 6.70 30.07
C THR A 137 1.11 7.54 29.33
N LEU A 138 1.93 6.93 28.46
CA LEU A 138 2.92 7.65 27.67
C LEU A 138 2.25 8.65 26.71
N LEU A 139 1.22 8.22 25.96
CA LEU A 139 0.56 9.12 25.01
C LEU A 139 -0.26 10.22 25.69
N ALA A 140 -0.96 9.91 26.79
CA ALA A 140 -1.67 10.91 27.58
C ALA A 140 -0.69 11.95 28.15
N THR A 141 0.41 11.50 28.77
CA THR A 141 1.45 12.40 29.32
C THR A 141 2.09 13.27 28.23
N TYR A 142 2.37 12.69 27.06
CA TYR A 142 2.88 13.45 25.92
C TYR A 142 1.86 14.52 25.47
N CYS A 143 0.60 14.12 25.35
CA CYS A 143 -0.50 14.99 24.93
C CYS A 143 -0.70 16.17 25.90
N GLU A 144 -0.63 15.90 27.21
CA GLU A 144 -0.76 16.92 28.26
C GLU A 144 0.37 17.93 28.26
N ASN A 145 1.62 17.47 28.08
CA ASN A 145 2.79 18.33 28.18
C ASN A 145 3.12 19.09 26.89
N TYR A 146 2.76 18.55 25.72
CA TYR A 146 3.28 19.03 24.44
C TYR A 146 2.24 19.39 23.39
N LEU A 147 0.98 19.03 23.60
CA LEU A 147 -0.11 19.45 22.72
C LEU A 147 -0.99 20.46 23.44
N SER A 148 -1.63 21.33 22.66
CA SER A 148 -2.62 22.27 23.18
C SER A 148 -3.74 22.50 22.18
N GLY A 149 -4.88 22.98 22.68
CA GLY A 149 -6.04 23.29 21.85
C GLY A 149 -6.60 22.06 21.14
N GLN A 150 -6.99 22.23 19.87
CA GLN A 150 -7.67 21.18 19.09
C GLN A 150 -6.82 19.93 18.85
N ASP A 151 -5.49 20.08 18.74
CA ASP A 151 -4.62 18.93 18.48
C ASP A 151 -4.51 18.03 19.71
N GLN A 152 -4.53 18.63 20.91
CA GLN A 152 -4.62 17.90 22.18
C GLN A 152 -5.95 17.14 22.30
N ARG A 153 -7.06 17.83 22.06
CA ARG A 153 -8.41 17.23 22.06
C ARG A 153 -8.51 16.06 21.08
N SER A 154 -7.91 16.20 19.89
CA SER A 154 -7.87 15.15 18.88
C SER A 154 -7.21 13.87 19.41
N ILE A 155 -6.02 14.00 20.00
CA ILE A 155 -5.32 12.84 20.56
C ILE A 155 -6.08 12.24 21.75
N PHE A 156 -6.69 13.05 22.62
CA PHE A 156 -7.56 12.52 23.68
C PHE A 156 -8.76 11.75 23.13
N GLY A 157 -9.40 12.22 22.06
CA GLY A 157 -10.51 11.49 21.44
C GLY A 157 -10.08 10.15 20.85
N LEU A 158 -8.89 10.10 20.26
CA LEU A 158 -8.32 8.83 19.79
C LEU A 158 -8.02 7.88 20.97
N LEU A 159 -7.40 8.37 22.05
CA LEU A 159 -7.13 7.56 23.24
C LEU A 159 -8.43 7.06 23.88
N ALA A 160 -9.47 7.90 23.96
CA ALA A 160 -10.79 7.50 24.45
C ALA A 160 -11.35 6.33 23.64
N ILE A 161 -11.30 6.41 22.31
CA ILE A 161 -11.75 5.35 21.40
C ILE A 161 -10.97 4.05 21.62
N LEU A 162 -9.64 4.13 21.71
CA LEU A 162 -8.81 2.95 21.90
C LEU A 162 -8.99 2.32 23.29
N ALA A 163 -9.18 3.15 24.33
CA ALA A 163 -9.38 2.72 25.69
C ALA A 163 -10.64 1.84 25.84
N LEU A 164 -11.69 2.11 25.05
CA LEU A 164 -12.92 1.30 25.05
C LEU A 164 -12.68 -0.19 24.83
N THR A 165 -11.62 -0.58 24.11
CA THR A 165 -11.27 -2.00 23.92
C THR A 165 -10.06 -2.44 24.73
N HIS A 166 -9.02 -1.60 24.80
CA HIS A 166 -7.72 -2.04 25.31
C HIS A 166 -7.49 -1.70 26.78
N CYS A 167 -8.14 -0.66 27.32
CA CYS A 167 -8.00 -0.26 28.72
C CYS A 167 -9.28 0.45 29.23
N PRO A 168 -10.38 -0.31 29.47
CA PRO A 168 -11.67 0.29 29.80
C PRO A 168 -11.66 1.18 31.05
N ASP A 169 -10.79 0.87 32.02
CA ASP A 169 -10.65 1.63 33.27
C ASP A 169 -10.18 3.08 33.03
N MET A 170 -9.48 3.34 31.92
CA MET A 170 -9.00 4.68 31.56
C MET A 170 -9.99 5.49 30.73
N VAL A 171 -11.12 4.91 30.28
CA VAL A 171 -12.07 5.62 29.41
C VAL A 171 -12.57 6.91 30.06
N SER A 172 -12.90 6.86 31.35
CA SER A 172 -13.40 8.02 32.09
C SER A 172 -12.37 9.15 32.26
N GLU A 173 -11.08 8.88 32.08
CA GLU A 173 -10.04 9.92 32.13
C GLU A 173 -10.12 10.88 30.94
N PHE A 174 -10.76 10.46 29.84
CA PHE A 174 -10.89 11.25 28.62
C PHE A 174 -12.27 11.92 28.46
N ASP A 175 -13.19 11.73 29.41
CA ASP A 175 -14.55 12.26 29.34
C ASP A 175 -14.56 13.80 29.31
N GLY A 176 -15.26 14.37 28.32
CA GLY A 176 -15.39 15.82 28.16
C GLY A 176 -14.13 16.54 27.64
N LEU A 177 -13.04 15.82 27.36
CA LEU A 177 -11.80 16.39 26.84
C LEU A 177 -11.80 16.57 25.30
N TRP A 178 -12.82 16.07 24.60
CA TRP A 178 -12.88 16.05 23.14
C TRP A 178 -14.34 15.97 22.64
N ASP A 179 -14.54 16.22 21.34
CA ASP A 179 -15.79 15.99 20.63
C ASP A 179 -15.55 15.31 19.25
N PRO A 180 -16.59 14.74 18.59
CA PRO A 180 -16.40 14.03 17.33
C PRO A 180 -15.74 14.84 16.21
N LEU A 181 -15.85 16.17 16.20
CA LEU A 181 -15.20 17.02 15.18
C LEU A 181 -13.68 17.05 15.36
N ASP A 182 -13.17 16.83 16.57
CA ASP A 182 -11.73 16.74 16.83
C ASP A 182 -11.09 15.53 16.10
N LEU A 183 -11.87 14.49 15.80
CA LEU A 183 -11.39 13.31 15.06
C LEU A 183 -11.12 13.57 13.56
N THR A 184 -11.53 14.73 13.05
CA THR A 184 -11.41 15.08 11.62
C THR A 184 -10.07 15.74 11.28
N ARG A 185 -9.20 15.92 12.28
CA ARG A 185 -7.97 16.72 12.18
C ARG A 185 -6.83 15.92 11.53
N PRO A 186 -5.90 16.56 10.80
CA PRO A 186 -4.79 15.86 10.15
C PRO A 186 -3.92 15.04 11.10
N ILE A 187 -3.76 15.48 12.36
CA ILE A 187 -2.98 14.79 13.39
C ILE A 187 -3.52 13.37 13.66
N ILE A 188 -4.83 13.16 13.51
CA ILE A 188 -5.47 11.86 13.68
C ILE A 188 -5.03 10.89 12.58
N ARG A 189 -4.95 11.34 11.33
CA ARG A 189 -4.59 10.49 10.18
C ARG A 189 -3.24 9.82 10.36
N ASP A 190 -2.25 10.58 10.83
CA ASP A 190 -0.91 10.03 11.10
C ASP A 190 -0.98 8.90 12.14
N THR A 191 -1.81 9.06 13.16
CA THR A 191 -2.04 8.02 14.17
C THR A 191 -2.87 6.85 13.67
N MET A 192 -3.92 7.08 12.88
CA MET A 192 -4.72 6.00 12.33
C MET A 192 -3.90 5.14 11.35
N ASN A 193 -2.93 5.72 10.62
CA ASN A 193 -2.03 4.96 9.75
C ASN A 193 -1.15 3.95 10.50
N PHE A 194 -0.84 4.20 11.78
CA PHE A 194 -0.19 3.21 12.62
C PHE A 194 -1.06 1.95 12.75
N PHE A 195 -2.35 2.12 13.07
CA PHE A 195 -3.28 1.01 13.27
C PHE A 195 -3.50 0.14 12.03
N LYS A 196 -3.31 0.70 10.83
CA LYS A 196 -3.34 -0.07 9.56
C LYS A 196 -2.29 -1.18 9.52
N LYS A 197 -1.17 -0.97 10.20
CA LYS A 197 -0.06 -1.94 10.26
C LYS A 197 -0.15 -2.87 11.47
N SER A 198 -1.14 -2.67 12.33
CA SER A 198 -1.27 -3.41 13.58
C SER A 198 -1.82 -4.82 13.39
N THR A 199 -1.29 -5.77 14.17
CA THR A 199 -1.68 -7.20 14.11
C THR A 199 -2.70 -7.61 15.18
N VAL A 200 -3.15 -6.70 16.05
CA VAL A 200 -4.04 -7.01 17.21
C VAL A 200 -5.48 -6.55 17.03
N ARG A 201 -6.04 -6.66 15.82
CA ARG A 201 -7.38 -6.14 15.47
C ARG A 201 -7.57 -4.62 15.61
N GLY A 202 -6.48 -3.86 15.72
CA GLY A 202 -6.53 -2.41 15.94
C GLY A 202 -7.25 -1.66 14.82
N SER A 203 -7.07 -2.06 13.55
CA SER A 203 -7.77 -1.45 12.40
C SER A 203 -9.29 -1.61 12.47
N SER A 204 -9.75 -2.84 12.68
CA SER A 204 -11.17 -3.20 12.66
C SER A 204 -11.96 -2.53 13.81
N LEU A 205 -11.35 -2.46 14.99
CA LEU A 205 -11.94 -1.82 16.17
C LEU A 205 -11.98 -0.30 16.04
N LEU A 206 -10.86 0.31 15.61
CA LEU A 206 -10.81 1.75 15.37
C LEU A 206 -11.88 2.18 14.37
N ALA A 207 -12.06 1.43 13.28
CA ALA A 207 -13.10 1.69 12.29
C ALA A 207 -14.50 1.68 12.91
N TYR A 208 -14.81 0.67 13.73
CA TYR A 208 -16.11 0.54 14.39
C TYR A 208 -16.44 1.74 15.29
N TYR A 209 -15.50 2.18 16.13
CA TYR A 209 -15.76 3.32 17.03
C TYR A 209 -15.79 4.65 16.29
N LEU A 210 -14.91 4.86 15.30
CA LEU A 210 -14.96 6.06 14.45
C LEU A 210 -16.31 6.18 13.74
N GLU A 211 -16.89 5.07 13.30
CA GLU A 211 -18.25 5.05 12.75
C GLU A 211 -19.28 5.52 13.79
N GLN A 212 -19.24 4.99 15.02
CA GLN A 212 -20.18 5.39 16.07
C GLN A 212 -20.09 6.90 16.36
N GLU A 213 -18.88 7.46 16.40
CA GLU A 213 -18.68 8.89 16.60
C GLU A 213 -19.15 9.72 15.39
N ALA A 214 -18.91 9.25 14.17
CA ALA A 214 -19.38 9.91 12.96
C ALA A 214 -20.92 9.98 12.91
N MET A 215 -21.61 8.95 13.41
CA MET A 215 -23.07 8.91 13.47
C MET A 215 -23.69 9.87 14.49
N LYS A 216 -22.90 10.47 15.39
CA LYS A 216 -23.37 11.49 16.33
C LYS A 216 -23.45 12.90 15.73
N LEU A 217 -22.80 13.12 14.58
CA LEU A 217 -22.80 14.40 13.88
C LEU A 217 -24.15 14.69 13.22
N ASP A 218 -24.57 15.96 13.22
CA ASP A 218 -25.83 16.40 12.63
C ASP A 218 -25.78 16.35 11.09
N ALA A 219 -26.58 15.45 10.51
CA ALA A 219 -26.67 15.28 9.07
C ALA A 219 -27.44 16.40 8.35
N GLU A 220 -28.17 17.27 9.06
CA GLU A 220 -28.88 18.41 8.49
C GLU A 220 -27.97 19.65 8.32
N ASN A 221 -26.93 19.77 9.15
CA ASN A 221 -25.92 20.80 9.04
C ASN A 221 -24.87 20.41 7.98
N LEU A 222 -24.73 21.20 6.90
CA LEU A 222 -23.81 20.88 5.80
C LEU A 222 -22.35 20.67 6.26
N LEU A 223 -21.86 21.45 7.22
CA LEU A 223 -20.49 21.33 7.72
C LEU A 223 -20.30 20.01 8.47
N GLU A 224 -21.22 19.68 9.37
CA GLU A 224 -21.17 18.41 10.11
C GLU A 224 -21.42 17.21 9.20
N LYS A 225 -22.27 17.34 8.18
CA LYS A 225 -22.46 16.34 7.13
C LYS A 225 -21.19 16.08 6.31
N GLU A 226 -20.42 17.12 5.96
CA GLU A 226 -19.11 16.95 5.31
C GLU A 226 -18.10 16.24 6.23
N GLN A 227 -18.11 16.53 7.53
CA GLN A 227 -17.24 15.86 8.51
C GLN A 227 -17.65 14.39 8.75
N GLN A 228 -18.94 14.12 8.83
CA GLN A 228 -19.47 12.76 8.90
C GLN A 228 -19.04 11.96 7.67
N PHE A 229 -19.15 12.54 6.48
CA PHE A 229 -18.62 11.92 5.26
C PHE A 229 -17.14 11.58 5.41
N TYR A 230 -16.32 12.55 5.86
CA TYR A 230 -14.88 12.33 6.04
C TYR A 230 -14.58 11.15 6.96
N LEU A 231 -15.18 11.10 8.14
CA LEU A 231 -14.94 10.06 9.14
C LEU A 231 -15.37 8.69 8.60
N LEU A 232 -16.58 8.59 8.07
CA LEU A 232 -17.07 7.33 7.48
C LEU A 232 -16.25 6.89 6.27
N ALA A 233 -15.79 7.82 5.44
CA ALA A 233 -14.95 7.49 4.29
C ALA A 233 -13.56 6.99 4.72
N GLU A 234 -13.00 7.50 5.84
CA GLU A 234 -11.76 6.96 6.42
C GLU A 234 -11.95 5.50 6.86
N THR A 235 -13.09 5.12 7.47
CA THR A 235 -13.28 3.76 8.01
C THR A 235 -13.37 2.66 6.96
N ILE A 236 -13.69 2.97 5.70
CA ILE A 236 -13.83 2.00 4.60
C ILE A 236 -12.56 1.17 4.44
N GLU A 237 -11.40 1.82 4.37
CA GLU A 237 -10.11 1.14 4.18
C GLU A 237 -9.79 0.22 5.36
N TYR A 238 -10.08 0.66 6.58
CA TYR A 238 -9.85 -0.12 7.80
C TYR A 238 -10.73 -1.35 7.88
N HIS A 239 -12.02 -1.23 7.52
CA HIS A 239 -12.91 -2.39 7.42
C HIS A 239 -12.41 -3.38 6.36
N LEU A 240 -11.97 -2.90 5.19
CA LEU A 240 -11.39 -3.75 4.15
C LEU A 240 -10.08 -4.41 4.61
N HIS A 241 -9.23 -3.70 5.35
CA HIS A 241 -8.03 -4.24 6.00
C HIS A 241 -8.37 -5.35 7.01
N GLY A 242 -9.51 -5.21 7.70
CA GLY A 242 -10.10 -6.18 8.62
C GLY A 242 -10.86 -7.34 7.96
N SER A 243 -10.89 -7.43 6.63
CA SER A 243 -11.74 -8.38 5.89
C SER A 243 -13.24 -8.24 6.20
N GLN A 244 -13.70 -7.04 6.58
CA GLN A 244 -15.09 -6.70 6.91
C GLN A 244 -15.80 -6.04 5.70
N HIS A 245 -15.79 -6.71 4.55
CA HIS A 245 -16.33 -6.19 3.28
C HIS A 245 -17.79 -5.78 3.36
N GLN A 246 -18.64 -6.56 4.05
CA GLN A 246 -20.04 -6.22 4.23
C GLN A 246 -20.20 -4.86 4.91
N LYS A 247 -19.38 -4.59 5.94
CA LYS A 247 -19.45 -3.34 6.68
C LYS A 247 -18.99 -2.15 5.83
N ALA A 248 -17.89 -2.33 5.08
CA ALA A 248 -17.44 -1.34 4.12
C ALA A 248 -18.50 -1.06 3.05
N GLN A 249 -19.22 -2.09 2.58
CA GLN A 249 -20.30 -1.95 1.61
C GLN A 249 -21.49 -1.16 2.17
N GLU A 250 -21.91 -1.43 3.41
CA GLU A 250 -22.97 -0.69 4.10
C GLU A 250 -22.63 0.80 4.21
N ILE A 251 -21.39 1.12 4.60
CA ILE A 251 -20.91 2.51 4.70
C ILE A 251 -20.91 3.18 3.33
N ILE A 252 -20.39 2.54 2.29
CA ILE A 252 -20.43 3.09 0.93
C ILE A 252 -21.87 3.35 0.49
N GLN A 253 -22.79 2.42 0.72
CA GLN A 253 -24.20 2.60 0.38
C GLN A 253 -24.82 3.79 1.12
N TYR A 254 -24.54 3.92 2.42
CA TYR A 254 -24.96 5.06 3.22
C TYR A 254 -24.43 6.38 2.66
N LEU A 255 -23.14 6.47 2.35
CA LEU A 255 -22.54 7.69 1.81
C LEU A 255 -23.14 8.05 0.45
N LEU A 256 -23.34 7.08 -0.44
CA LEU A 256 -23.93 7.30 -1.75
C LEU A 256 -25.42 7.69 -1.69
N SER A 257 -26.17 7.26 -0.67
CA SER A 257 -27.58 7.65 -0.50
C SER A 257 -27.73 9.09 0.01
N HIS A 258 -26.78 9.55 0.84
CA HIS A 258 -26.78 10.92 1.39
C HIS A 258 -26.10 11.94 0.47
N TRP A 259 -25.28 11.44 -0.45
CA TRP A 259 -24.56 12.20 -1.48
C TRP A 259 -24.75 11.53 -2.86
N PRO A 260 -25.99 11.50 -3.38
CA PRO A 260 -26.23 10.97 -4.71
C PRO A 260 -25.50 11.82 -5.75
N LEU A 261 -25.19 11.23 -6.90
CA LEU A 261 -24.45 11.90 -7.98
C LEU A 261 -25.05 13.26 -8.35
N SER A 262 -26.38 13.38 -8.41
CA SER A 262 -27.10 14.62 -8.69
C SER A 262 -26.81 15.75 -7.70
N VAL A 263 -26.56 15.43 -6.42
CA VAL A 263 -26.18 16.41 -5.40
C VAL A 263 -24.73 16.84 -5.61
N LEU A 264 -23.82 15.89 -5.89
CA LEU A 264 -22.42 16.22 -6.17
C LEU A 264 -22.25 17.08 -7.41
N GLU A 265 -23.02 16.81 -8.46
CA GLU A 265 -23.02 17.61 -9.69
C GLU A 265 -23.48 19.06 -9.44
N GLN A 266 -24.46 19.26 -8.54
CA GLN A 266 -24.91 20.60 -8.14
C GLN A 266 -23.87 21.36 -7.29
N LEU A 267 -23.00 20.65 -6.58
CA LEU A 267 -21.88 21.21 -5.81
C LEU A 267 -20.65 21.51 -6.67
N SER A 268 -20.60 20.98 -7.91
CA SER A 268 -19.51 21.21 -8.87
C SER A 268 -19.40 22.71 -9.22
N PRO A 269 -18.18 23.29 -9.30
CA PRO A 269 -17.96 24.63 -8.80
C PRO A 269 -18.59 25.78 -9.61
N GLN A 270 -19.18 26.73 -8.87
CA GLN A 270 -19.28 28.15 -9.23
C GLN A 270 -18.02 28.90 -8.71
N PRO A 271 -17.65 30.06 -9.29
CA PRO A 271 -16.51 30.85 -8.81
C PRO A 271 -16.65 31.21 -7.32
N GLY A 272 -15.67 30.83 -6.47
CA GLY A 272 -15.60 31.26 -5.06
C GLY A 272 -15.86 30.21 -3.96
N LEU A 273 -15.87 28.91 -4.27
CA LEU A 273 -16.10 27.87 -3.26
C LEU A 273 -15.02 27.79 -2.15
N ASN A 274 -15.47 27.37 -0.97
CA ASN A 274 -14.68 27.28 0.26
C ASN A 274 -13.76 26.04 0.28
N LYS A 275 -12.88 25.93 1.28
CA LYS A 275 -11.96 24.78 1.45
C LYS A 275 -12.69 23.45 1.76
N GLY A 276 -13.92 23.49 2.30
CA GLY A 276 -14.68 22.29 2.70
C GLY A 276 -15.08 21.44 1.50
N SER A 277 -15.62 22.06 0.46
CA SER A 277 -16.08 21.33 -0.73
C SER A 277 -14.93 20.69 -1.52
N HIS A 278 -13.73 21.30 -1.54
CA HIS A 278 -12.54 20.68 -2.15
C HIS A 278 -12.16 19.37 -1.42
N ARG A 279 -12.15 19.40 -0.08
CA ARG A 279 -11.87 18.21 0.74
C ARG A 279 -12.90 17.11 0.49
N LEU A 280 -14.19 17.46 0.42
CA LEU A 280 -15.27 16.51 0.13
C LEU A 280 -15.01 15.75 -1.19
N PHE A 281 -14.77 16.47 -2.29
CA PHE A 281 -14.49 15.82 -3.58
C PHE A 281 -13.20 14.99 -3.57
N PHE A 282 -12.18 15.44 -2.85
CA PHE A 282 -10.94 14.70 -2.66
C PHE A 282 -11.21 13.36 -1.95
N ASP A 283 -11.97 13.37 -0.85
CA ASP A 283 -12.33 12.17 -0.12
C ASP A 283 -13.25 11.25 -0.94
N PHE A 284 -14.15 11.80 -1.77
CA PHE A 284 -14.92 11.01 -2.73
C PHE A 284 -14.03 10.26 -3.71
N SER A 285 -13.06 10.95 -4.31
CA SER A 285 -12.17 10.30 -5.28
C SER A 285 -11.27 9.27 -4.60
N PHE A 286 -10.48 9.73 -3.61
CA PHE A 286 -9.37 8.97 -3.06
C PHE A 286 -9.79 7.92 -2.03
N LYS A 287 -10.92 8.09 -1.34
CA LYS A 287 -11.40 7.12 -0.34
C LYS A 287 -12.60 6.34 -0.82
N LEU A 288 -13.63 7.00 -1.35
CA LEU A 288 -14.83 6.27 -1.76
C LEU A 288 -14.59 5.54 -3.09
N CYS A 289 -14.26 6.27 -4.15
CA CYS A 289 -14.14 5.71 -5.50
C CYS A 289 -12.98 4.74 -5.64
N PHE A 290 -11.86 5.02 -4.97
CA PHE A 290 -10.73 4.10 -4.92
C PHE A 290 -11.09 2.73 -4.30
N HIS A 291 -11.95 2.69 -3.28
CA HIS A 291 -12.30 1.46 -2.57
C HIS A 291 -13.53 0.73 -3.15
N MET A 292 -14.40 1.41 -3.92
CA MET A 292 -15.57 0.76 -4.55
C MET A 292 -15.24 -0.50 -5.39
N PRO A 293 -14.15 -0.54 -6.20
CA PRO A 293 -13.78 -1.74 -6.98
C PRO A 293 -13.47 -2.99 -6.15
N TYR A 294 -13.23 -2.87 -4.84
CA TYR A 294 -13.05 -4.04 -3.97
C TYR A 294 -14.38 -4.71 -3.61
N LEU A 295 -15.51 -4.03 -3.84
CA LEU A 295 -16.83 -4.40 -3.34
C LEU A 295 -17.90 -4.50 -4.44
N SER A 296 -17.64 -3.93 -5.62
CA SER A 296 -18.63 -3.81 -6.68
C SER A 296 -17.98 -3.89 -8.05
N ASP A 297 -18.56 -4.71 -8.93
CA ASP A 297 -18.15 -4.80 -10.34
C ASP A 297 -18.89 -3.79 -11.25
N ASN A 298 -19.64 -2.83 -10.67
CA ASN A 298 -20.38 -1.83 -11.44
C ASN A 298 -19.46 -0.69 -11.93
N ARG A 299 -18.81 -0.91 -13.08
CA ARG A 299 -17.91 0.05 -13.74
C ARG A 299 -18.55 1.43 -13.94
N SER A 300 -19.71 1.51 -14.57
CA SER A 300 -20.35 2.80 -14.89
C SER A 300 -20.65 3.62 -13.64
N LYS A 301 -21.10 2.98 -12.55
CA LYS A 301 -21.34 3.69 -11.29
C LYS A 301 -20.04 4.23 -10.69
N ILE A 302 -18.98 3.41 -10.64
CA ILE A 302 -17.67 3.81 -10.12
C ILE A 302 -17.13 5.01 -10.91
N ARG A 303 -17.13 4.90 -12.25
CA ARG A 303 -16.64 5.94 -13.16
C ARG A 303 -17.44 7.23 -13.06
N SER A 304 -18.77 7.15 -12.91
CA SER A 304 -19.62 8.36 -12.82
C SER A 304 -19.27 9.22 -11.60
N TYR A 305 -19.09 8.59 -10.43
CA TYR A 305 -18.69 9.29 -9.21
C TYR A 305 -17.25 9.82 -9.30
N GLN A 306 -16.32 9.00 -9.83
CA GLN A 306 -14.92 9.39 -9.99
C GLN A 306 -14.79 10.63 -10.89
N LYS A 307 -15.45 10.62 -12.06
CA LYS A 307 -15.48 11.73 -13.01
C LYS A 307 -16.05 13.01 -12.39
N CYS A 308 -17.16 12.91 -11.67
CA CYS A 308 -17.77 14.07 -11.01
C CYS A 308 -16.78 14.73 -10.03
N SER A 309 -16.12 13.92 -9.21
CA SER A 309 -15.17 14.40 -8.21
C SER A 309 -13.92 15.02 -8.83
N GLU A 310 -13.30 14.34 -9.79
CA GLU A 310 -12.09 14.85 -10.46
C GLU A 310 -12.35 16.10 -11.29
N THR A 311 -13.52 16.19 -11.94
CA THR A 311 -13.92 17.41 -12.64
C THR A 311 -14.02 18.59 -11.69
N ALA A 312 -14.57 18.38 -10.49
CA ALA A 312 -14.63 19.42 -9.48
C ALA A 312 -13.22 19.79 -8.99
N LEU A 313 -12.40 18.80 -8.60
CA LEU A 313 -11.04 19.00 -8.09
C LEU A 313 -10.15 19.75 -9.08
N SER A 314 -10.13 19.33 -10.34
CA SER A 314 -9.35 19.98 -11.40
C SER A 314 -9.73 21.46 -11.54
N ARG A 315 -11.04 21.77 -11.59
CA ARG A 315 -11.52 23.17 -11.67
C ARG A 315 -11.10 23.99 -10.45
N PHE A 316 -11.16 23.40 -9.25
CA PHE A 316 -10.71 24.06 -8.02
C PHE A 316 -9.23 24.43 -8.07
N ASP A 317 -8.39 23.50 -8.48
CA ASP A 317 -6.94 23.69 -8.48
C ASP A 317 -6.51 24.69 -9.58
N ILE A 318 -7.10 24.59 -10.78
CA ILE A 318 -6.90 25.56 -11.86
C ILE A 318 -7.34 26.96 -11.45
N TYR A 319 -8.51 27.12 -10.81
CA TYR A 319 -9.00 28.42 -10.36
C TYR A 319 -8.08 29.07 -9.33
N LYS A 320 -7.50 28.29 -8.41
CA LYS A 320 -6.57 28.80 -7.38
C LYS A 320 -5.20 29.16 -7.93
N HIS A 321 -4.76 28.49 -9.00
CA HIS A 321 -3.42 28.63 -9.56
C HIS A 321 -3.45 28.78 -11.09
N PRO A 322 -4.12 29.80 -11.64
CA PRO A 322 -4.24 29.98 -13.10
C PRO A 322 -2.89 30.27 -13.77
N ASP A 323 -1.89 30.72 -13.00
CA ASP A 323 -0.51 30.98 -13.45
C ASP A 323 0.26 29.71 -13.83
N LEU A 324 -0.16 28.54 -13.34
CA LEU A 324 0.49 27.27 -13.61
C LEU A 324 -0.06 26.56 -14.85
N VAL A 325 -1.16 27.04 -15.42
CA VAL A 325 -1.74 26.45 -16.63
C VAL A 325 -0.85 26.75 -17.82
N THR A 326 -0.37 25.71 -18.51
CA THR A 326 0.50 25.89 -19.67
C THR A 326 -0.28 26.33 -20.91
N PRO A 327 0.07 27.45 -21.57
CA PRO A 327 -0.40 27.74 -22.91
C PRO A 327 0.52 27.12 -23.97
N GLN A 328 -0.12 26.39 -24.89
CA GLN A 328 0.33 25.99 -26.23
C GLN A 328 1.44 24.94 -26.37
N PHE A 329 1.12 23.96 -27.22
CA PHE A 329 2.04 23.00 -27.83
C PHE A 329 3.02 23.75 -28.76
N SER A 330 4.31 23.76 -28.44
CA SER A 330 5.35 24.14 -29.40
C SER A 330 5.99 22.89 -29.98
N LYS A 331 5.90 22.72 -31.30
CA LYS A 331 6.42 21.55 -32.02
C LYS A 331 7.91 21.31 -31.72
N THR A 332 8.26 20.15 -31.18
CA THR A 332 9.64 19.66 -31.16
C THR A 332 9.94 18.87 -32.45
N THR A 333 11.12 19.10 -33.02
CA THR A 333 11.77 18.12 -33.91
C THR A 333 12.27 16.95 -33.07
N PRO A 334 12.44 15.74 -33.65
CA PRO A 334 12.97 14.59 -32.92
C PRO A 334 14.29 14.92 -32.19
N PRO A 335 14.57 14.26 -31.05
CA PRO A 335 13.78 13.18 -30.44
C PRO A 335 12.53 13.70 -29.68
N THR A 336 11.45 12.91 -29.69
CA THR A 336 10.24 13.19 -28.89
C THR A 336 10.54 12.98 -27.41
N LYS A 337 10.20 13.97 -26.57
CA LYS A 337 10.43 13.93 -25.13
C LYS A 337 9.27 13.27 -24.40
N ILE A 338 9.55 12.14 -23.73
CA ILE A 338 8.58 11.40 -22.92
C ILE A 338 8.94 11.58 -21.45
N GLY A 339 7.99 12.04 -20.64
CA GLY A 339 8.09 12.07 -19.20
C GLY A 339 7.28 10.96 -18.55
N TYR A 340 7.91 10.08 -17.78
CA TYR A 340 7.23 9.16 -16.87
C TYR A 340 7.15 9.81 -15.49
N LEU A 341 5.94 10.03 -14.97
CA LEU A 341 5.69 10.61 -13.65
C LEU A 341 5.09 9.55 -12.73
N GLY A 342 5.72 9.31 -11.57
CA GLY A 342 5.17 8.39 -10.58
C GLY A 342 6.04 8.21 -9.34
N LEU A 343 5.59 7.38 -8.42
CA LEU A 343 6.29 7.04 -7.17
C LEU A 343 7.08 5.74 -7.24
N ALA A 344 6.80 4.90 -8.23
CA ALA A 344 7.20 3.50 -8.22
C ALA A 344 8.47 3.21 -9.03
N PHE A 345 9.47 4.08 -8.96
CA PHE A 345 10.79 3.83 -9.57
C PHE A 345 11.68 2.96 -8.67
N ASN A 346 11.11 1.92 -8.07
CA ASN A 346 11.72 1.01 -7.10
C ASN A 346 11.06 -0.39 -7.17
N LYS A 347 11.43 -1.33 -6.29
CA LYS A 347 10.77 -2.63 -6.06
C LYS A 347 9.33 -2.43 -5.57
N HIS A 348 8.46 -2.09 -6.52
CA HIS A 348 7.02 -1.89 -6.36
C HIS A 348 6.30 -2.54 -7.55
N PRO A 349 5.05 -3.02 -7.40
CA PRO A 349 4.25 -3.56 -8.50
C PRO A 349 4.37 -2.81 -9.83
N VAL A 350 4.19 -1.49 -9.83
CA VAL A 350 4.33 -0.65 -11.03
C VAL A 350 5.78 -0.61 -11.52
N GLY A 351 6.76 -0.51 -10.62
CA GLY A 351 8.17 -0.49 -10.97
C GLY A 351 8.60 -1.77 -11.67
N PHE A 352 8.25 -2.94 -11.12
CA PHE A 352 8.53 -4.24 -11.73
C PHE A 352 7.96 -4.36 -13.15
N LEU A 353 6.78 -3.80 -13.39
CA LEU A 353 6.07 -3.91 -14.67
C LEU A 353 6.43 -2.82 -15.69
N SER A 354 7.10 -1.75 -15.28
CA SER A 354 7.39 -0.60 -16.16
C SER A 354 8.88 -0.41 -16.46
N TYR A 355 9.79 -0.72 -15.53
CA TYR A 355 11.18 -0.27 -15.64
C TYR A 355 11.89 -0.79 -16.91
N GLN A 356 11.65 -2.05 -17.29
CA GLN A 356 12.23 -2.62 -18.53
C GLN A 356 11.70 -1.89 -19.76
N SER A 357 10.41 -1.59 -19.79
CA SER A 357 9.78 -0.88 -20.91
C SER A 357 10.34 0.53 -21.07
N ILE A 358 10.55 1.25 -19.95
CA ILE A 358 11.17 2.58 -19.91
C ILE A 358 12.60 2.54 -20.45
N LEU A 359 13.36 1.50 -20.12
CA LEU A 359 14.74 1.32 -20.54
C LEU A 359 14.91 0.90 -22.01
N HIS A 360 13.87 0.30 -22.61
CA HIS A 360 13.93 -0.23 -23.98
C HIS A 360 13.66 0.80 -25.07
N HIS A 361 13.37 2.05 -24.71
CA HIS A 361 13.08 3.11 -25.69
C HIS A 361 14.25 3.36 -26.63
N ASP A 362 13.97 3.58 -27.92
CA ASP A 362 14.97 3.93 -28.92
C ASP A 362 15.47 5.37 -28.69
N PRO A 363 16.72 5.56 -28.22
CA PRO A 363 17.24 6.88 -27.90
C PRO A 363 17.44 7.77 -29.15
N THR A 364 17.36 7.21 -30.36
CA THR A 364 17.43 7.98 -31.61
C THR A 364 16.11 8.65 -31.95
N GLN A 365 14.99 8.15 -31.42
CA GLN A 365 13.64 8.66 -31.67
C GLN A 365 13.05 9.34 -30.43
N PHE A 366 13.44 8.90 -29.23
CA PHE A 366 12.84 9.33 -27.97
C PHE A 366 13.88 9.77 -26.94
N GLN A 367 13.56 10.83 -26.22
CA GLN A 367 14.32 11.30 -25.06
C GLN A 367 13.47 11.06 -23.81
N VAL A 368 13.90 10.13 -22.96
CA VAL A 368 13.14 9.71 -21.78
C VAL A 368 13.54 10.52 -20.54
N TYR A 369 12.53 10.91 -19.77
CA TYR A 369 12.59 11.54 -18.46
C TYR A 369 11.82 10.72 -17.44
N CYS A 370 12.35 10.60 -16.23
CA CYS A 370 11.66 9.97 -15.10
C CYS A 370 11.52 10.98 -13.96
N TYR A 371 10.30 11.28 -13.53
CA TYR A 371 9.99 12.24 -12.47
C TYR A 371 9.51 11.51 -11.23
N ASP A 372 10.42 11.26 -10.29
CA ASP A 372 10.13 10.54 -9.06
C ASP A 372 9.48 11.47 -8.01
N ILE A 373 8.21 11.21 -7.72
CA ILE A 373 7.41 11.92 -6.72
C ILE A 373 7.09 11.05 -5.50
N SER A 374 7.89 10.01 -5.24
CA SER A 374 7.68 9.13 -4.10
C SER A 374 7.91 9.82 -2.74
N PRO A 375 7.30 9.31 -1.66
CA PRO A 375 7.58 9.80 -0.31
C PRO A 375 9.04 9.56 0.12
N GLU A 376 9.55 10.43 1.00
CA GLU A 376 10.94 10.42 1.50
C GLU A 376 11.36 9.10 2.15
N ASN A 377 10.47 8.43 2.88
CA ASN A 377 10.76 7.19 3.61
C ASN A 377 10.67 5.91 2.75
N SER A 378 10.67 6.04 1.42
CA SER A 378 10.75 4.87 0.55
C SER A 378 12.17 4.28 0.61
N SER A 379 12.30 2.95 0.66
CA SER A 379 13.58 2.21 0.71
C SER A 379 14.38 2.29 -0.59
N ALA A 380 14.25 3.41 -1.33
CA ALA A 380 14.64 3.55 -2.72
C ALA A 380 16.17 3.69 -2.90
N GLU A 381 16.91 4.13 -1.89
CA GLU A 381 18.34 4.46 -2.02
C GLU A 381 19.26 3.25 -2.28
N THR A 382 18.82 2.03 -1.94
CA THR A 382 19.52 0.77 -2.22
C THR A 382 18.75 -0.14 -3.18
N ASP A 383 17.76 0.41 -3.87
CA ASP A 383 16.85 -0.35 -4.72
C ASP A 383 17.43 -0.67 -6.10
N PHE A 384 17.36 -1.94 -6.50
CA PHE A 384 17.88 -2.40 -7.79
C PHE A 384 17.23 -1.69 -8.99
N ILE A 385 15.90 -1.59 -9.00
CA ILE A 385 15.16 -0.98 -10.12
C ILE A 385 15.53 0.49 -10.25
N ARG A 386 15.61 1.20 -9.12
CA ARG A 386 16.05 2.59 -9.11
C ARG A 386 17.45 2.74 -9.69
N ALA A 387 18.41 1.94 -9.21
CA ALA A 387 19.80 1.98 -9.69
C ALA A 387 19.89 1.68 -11.20
N GLN A 388 19.07 0.76 -11.71
CA GLN A 388 18.96 0.45 -13.13
C GLN A 388 18.44 1.63 -13.96
N LEU A 389 17.53 2.44 -13.42
CA LEU A 389 16.97 3.61 -14.08
C LEU A 389 17.94 4.81 -14.02
N GLU A 390 18.46 5.14 -12.85
CA GLU A 390 19.40 6.26 -12.66
C GLU A 390 20.68 6.09 -13.50
N SER A 391 21.17 4.86 -13.65
CA SER A 391 22.38 4.58 -14.43
C SER A 391 22.19 4.65 -15.95
N ARG A 392 20.95 4.55 -16.45
CA ARG A 392 20.66 4.41 -17.90
C ARG A 392 19.76 5.49 -18.47
N ILE A 393 19.03 6.22 -17.62
CA ILE A 393 18.18 7.34 -18.02
C ILE A 393 18.88 8.64 -17.57
N PRO A 394 19.51 9.39 -18.48
CA PRO A 394 20.24 10.61 -18.12
C PRO A 394 19.36 11.67 -17.45
N ASN A 395 18.06 11.66 -17.74
CA ASN A 395 17.09 12.63 -17.21
C ASN A 395 16.22 12.01 -16.11
N PHE A 396 16.84 11.29 -15.17
CA PHE A 396 16.16 10.86 -13.95
C PHE A 396 16.13 12.02 -12.95
N CYS A 397 14.93 12.49 -12.61
CA CYS A 397 14.68 13.65 -11.76
C CYS A 397 14.08 13.21 -10.42
N ASP A 398 14.87 13.34 -9.35
CA ASP A 398 14.38 13.13 -7.98
C ASP A 398 13.62 14.37 -7.48
N LEU A 399 12.31 14.23 -7.35
CA LEU A 399 11.40 15.30 -6.92
C LEU A 399 10.67 14.97 -5.60
N ARG A 400 11.13 13.96 -4.84
CA ARG A 400 10.48 13.44 -3.63
C ARG A 400 10.23 14.50 -2.54
N ARG A 401 11.04 15.57 -2.51
CA ARG A 401 10.94 16.68 -1.54
C ARG A 401 10.41 17.98 -2.14
N LYS A 402 9.98 17.96 -3.40
CA LYS A 402 9.54 19.16 -4.10
C LYS A 402 8.05 19.38 -3.87
N PRO A 403 7.62 20.60 -3.51
CA PRO A 403 6.21 20.96 -3.58
C PRO A 403 5.65 20.63 -4.97
N TRP A 404 4.42 20.15 -5.06
CA TRP A 404 3.79 19.75 -6.32
C TRP A 404 3.86 20.85 -7.41
N LYS A 405 3.81 22.13 -7.02
CA LYS A 405 3.95 23.27 -7.93
C LYS A 405 5.31 23.32 -8.62
N ASP A 406 6.36 22.94 -7.90
CA ASP A 406 7.72 22.91 -8.45
C ASP A 406 7.88 21.70 -9.37
N VAL A 407 7.17 20.60 -9.10
CA VAL A 407 7.08 19.46 -10.04
C VAL A 407 6.45 19.91 -11.36
N VAL A 408 5.31 20.60 -11.31
CA VAL A 408 4.65 21.17 -12.50
C VAL A 408 5.62 22.05 -13.30
N ARG A 409 6.29 23.00 -12.64
CA ARG A 409 7.25 23.90 -13.29
C ARG A 409 8.45 23.18 -13.89
N THR A 410 8.95 22.16 -13.21
CA THR A 410 10.09 21.35 -13.70
C THR A 410 9.71 20.67 -15.01
N ILE A 411 8.57 19.98 -15.04
CA ILE A 411 8.08 19.30 -16.25
C ILE A 411 7.84 20.30 -17.40
N GLN A 412 7.28 21.47 -17.10
CA GLN A 412 7.08 22.54 -18.10
C GLN A 412 8.40 23.08 -18.66
N GLN A 413 9.41 23.28 -17.79
CA GLN A 413 10.75 23.73 -18.19
C GLN A 413 11.46 22.73 -19.08
N ASP A 414 11.27 21.44 -18.83
CA ASP A 414 11.83 20.36 -19.66
C ASP A 414 11.16 20.26 -21.04
N GLN A 415 10.02 20.93 -21.23
CA GLN A 415 9.23 20.94 -22.47
C GLN A 415 8.88 19.52 -22.93
N ILE A 416 8.34 18.72 -22.01
CA ILE A 416 7.91 17.34 -22.29
C ILE A 416 6.77 17.35 -23.32
N ASP A 417 6.87 16.48 -24.34
CA ASP A 417 5.85 16.34 -25.38
C ASP A 417 4.70 15.44 -24.92
N ILE A 418 5.04 14.32 -24.28
CA ILE A 418 4.10 13.33 -23.75
C ILE A 418 4.43 13.07 -22.28
N LEU A 419 3.49 13.35 -21.39
CA LEU A 419 3.60 12.98 -19.97
C LEU A 419 2.74 11.73 -19.71
N VAL A 420 3.37 10.67 -19.21
CA VAL A 420 2.75 9.40 -18.83
C VAL A 420 2.71 9.32 -17.31
N TYR A 421 1.51 9.37 -16.74
CA TYR A 421 1.28 9.28 -15.31
C TYR A 421 1.00 7.84 -14.88
N MET A 422 1.80 7.33 -13.92
CA MET A 422 1.87 5.91 -13.61
C MET A 422 1.16 5.46 -12.33
N ASP A 423 0.72 6.39 -11.49
CA ASP A 423 0.24 6.04 -10.14
C ASP A 423 -1.30 5.87 -10.05
N ALA A 424 -2.06 6.15 -11.12
CA ALA A 424 -3.52 6.14 -11.09
C ALA A 424 -4.06 6.96 -9.90
N SER A 425 -5.12 6.50 -9.24
CA SER A 425 -5.66 7.13 -8.03
C SER A 425 -4.92 6.74 -6.74
N THR A 426 -3.73 6.13 -6.81
CA THR A 426 -2.98 5.70 -5.60
C THR A 426 -2.12 6.81 -4.98
N ASN A 427 -1.81 7.86 -5.74
CA ASN A 427 -1.00 8.98 -5.29
C ASN A 427 -1.78 10.30 -5.40
N PRO A 428 -2.11 10.95 -4.27
CA PRO A 428 -2.90 12.18 -4.30
C PRO A 428 -2.16 13.37 -4.92
N ILE A 429 -0.83 13.30 -5.02
CA ILE A 429 -0.01 14.36 -5.64
C ILE A 429 -0.31 14.47 -7.14
N GLY A 430 -0.63 13.37 -7.82
CA GLY A 430 -0.99 13.38 -9.24
C GLY A 430 -2.21 14.26 -9.54
N PHE A 431 -3.21 14.27 -8.66
CA PHE A 431 -4.39 15.14 -8.76
C PHE A 431 -4.05 16.62 -8.66
N GLN A 432 -2.90 16.97 -8.07
CA GLN A 432 -2.45 18.36 -7.95
C GLN A 432 -1.53 18.78 -9.11
N ILE A 433 -1.01 17.84 -9.89
CA ILE A 433 -0.06 18.13 -10.98
C ILE A 433 -0.77 18.17 -12.33
N LEU A 434 -1.54 17.12 -12.65
CA LEU A 434 -2.08 16.91 -13.99
C LEU A 434 -3.15 17.90 -14.45
N PRO A 435 -3.98 18.50 -13.57
CA PRO A 435 -4.91 19.57 -13.97
C PRO A 435 -4.23 20.78 -14.64
N PHE A 436 -2.96 21.02 -14.35
CA PHE A 436 -2.22 22.16 -14.91
C PHE A 436 -1.65 21.92 -16.30
N ARG A 437 -1.85 20.71 -16.85
CA ARG A 437 -1.35 20.28 -18.15
C ARG A 437 0.14 20.61 -18.37
N PRO A 438 1.05 20.17 -17.48
CA PRO A 438 2.49 20.43 -17.62
C PRO A 438 3.10 19.89 -18.93
N ALA A 439 2.45 18.96 -19.60
CA ALA A 439 2.75 18.54 -20.96
C ALA A 439 1.50 18.65 -21.85
N PRO A 440 1.67 18.89 -23.16
CA PRO A 440 0.55 19.12 -24.06
C PRO A 440 -0.24 17.86 -24.40
N ILE A 441 0.38 16.68 -24.30
CA ILE A 441 -0.25 15.36 -24.34
C ILE A 441 -0.04 14.69 -22.99
N GLN A 442 -1.13 14.29 -22.34
CA GLN A 442 -1.09 13.57 -21.06
C GLN A 442 -1.77 12.22 -21.19
N MET A 443 -1.17 11.20 -20.59
CA MET A 443 -1.68 9.84 -20.61
C MET A 443 -1.61 9.24 -19.22
N SER A 444 -2.53 8.32 -18.91
CA SER A 444 -2.39 7.44 -17.76
C SER A 444 -1.91 6.05 -18.20
N TRP A 445 -0.96 5.49 -17.45
CA TRP A 445 -0.52 4.11 -17.58
C TRP A 445 0.21 3.65 -16.32
N LEU A 446 -0.51 2.90 -15.49
CA LEU A 446 -0.27 1.47 -15.22
C LEU A 446 -0.80 1.11 -13.84
N GLY A 447 -0.54 1.94 -12.83
CA GLY A 447 -0.79 1.67 -11.41
C GLY A 447 -2.23 1.38 -11.01
N GLY A 448 -3.17 1.49 -11.94
CA GLY A 448 -4.56 1.14 -11.74
C GLY A 448 -5.43 1.61 -12.90
N ASP A 449 -6.72 1.72 -12.63
CA ASP A 449 -7.68 2.34 -13.53
C ASP A 449 -7.37 3.83 -13.70
N SER A 450 -7.79 4.43 -14.82
CA SER A 450 -7.51 5.85 -15.08
C SER A 450 -8.06 6.73 -13.96
N PRO A 451 -7.32 7.77 -13.50
CA PRO A 451 -7.77 8.58 -12.38
C PRO A 451 -9.03 9.41 -12.68
N ALA A 452 -9.48 9.53 -13.94
CA ALA A 452 -10.62 10.35 -14.40
C ALA A 452 -10.37 11.87 -14.34
N ILE A 453 -9.11 12.28 -14.28
CA ILE A 453 -8.72 13.70 -14.36
C ILE A 453 -9.05 14.20 -15.77
N PRO A 454 -9.87 15.26 -15.93
CA PRO A 454 -10.33 15.73 -17.25
C PRO A 454 -9.19 16.10 -18.21
N GLU A 455 -8.04 16.49 -17.67
CA GLU A 455 -6.87 16.89 -18.43
C GLU A 455 -6.02 15.72 -18.94
N ILE A 456 -6.34 14.47 -18.61
CA ILE A 456 -5.69 13.30 -19.21
C ILE A 456 -6.36 12.99 -20.54
N ASP A 457 -5.58 12.96 -21.62
CA ASP A 457 -6.11 12.80 -22.97
C ASP A 457 -6.34 11.31 -23.32
N TYR A 458 -5.47 10.43 -22.81
CA TYR A 458 -5.49 9.01 -23.16
C TYR A 458 -5.25 8.08 -21.97
N PHE A 459 -5.82 6.87 -22.05
CA PHE A 459 -5.56 5.79 -21.10
C PHE A 459 -5.02 4.57 -21.85
N ILE A 460 -3.81 4.12 -21.49
CA ILE A 460 -3.17 2.96 -22.11
C ILE A 460 -3.72 1.68 -21.48
N VAL A 461 -4.31 0.84 -22.33
CA VAL A 461 -4.95 -0.43 -21.97
C VAL A 461 -4.67 -1.48 -23.04
N ASP A 462 -5.35 -2.62 -22.99
CA ASP A 462 -5.32 -3.64 -24.03
C ASP A 462 -6.75 -4.10 -24.43
N PRO A 463 -6.90 -5.02 -25.39
CA PRO A 463 -8.22 -5.53 -25.81
C PRO A 463 -9.01 -6.26 -24.73
N TYR A 464 -8.40 -6.70 -23.64
CA TYR A 464 -8.98 -7.63 -22.68
C TYR A 464 -9.26 -6.99 -21.32
N ILE A 465 -8.37 -6.14 -20.82
CA ILE A 465 -8.44 -5.50 -19.49
C ILE A 465 -9.63 -4.57 -19.36
N LEU A 466 -10.06 -3.95 -20.46
CA LEU A 466 -11.34 -3.26 -20.57
C LEU A 466 -12.14 -3.85 -21.74
N PRO A 467 -13.42 -4.19 -21.55
CA PRO A 467 -14.26 -4.69 -22.64
C PRO A 467 -14.51 -3.60 -23.70
N ASP A 468 -15.07 -3.99 -24.85
CA ASP A 468 -15.28 -3.10 -25.99
C ASP A 468 -16.22 -1.92 -25.69
N ASP A 469 -17.21 -2.15 -24.81
CA ASP A 469 -18.17 -1.12 -24.38
C ASP A 469 -17.57 -0.10 -23.39
N ALA A 470 -16.32 -0.29 -22.94
CA ALA A 470 -15.74 0.52 -21.88
C ALA A 470 -15.64 2.00 -22.24
N GLN A 471 -15.39 2.36 -23.50
CA GLN A 471 -15.21 3.76 -23.90
C GLN A 471 -16.38 4.67 -23.50
N ALA A 472 -17.59 4.14 -23.30
CA ALA A 472 -18.75 4.91 -22.83
C ALA A 472 -18.60 5.46 -21.39
N ASP A 473 -17.74 4.84 -20.58
CA ASP A 473 -17.50 5.22 -19.18
C ASP A 473 -16.16 5.96 -18.96
N TYR A 474 -15.43 6.27 -20.05
CA TYR A 474 -14.13 6.96 -20.01
C TYR A 474 -14.16 8.19 -20.91
N ASP A 475 -13.70 9.33 -20.36
CA ASP A 475 -13.48 10.55 -21.14
C ASP A 475 -12.14 10.49 -21.88
N GLU A 476 -11.18 9.79 -21.29
CA GLU A 476 -9.90 9.49 -21.91
C GLU A 476 -10.12 8.59 -23.12
N THR A 477 -9.38 8.85 -24.21
CA THR A 477 -9.38 7.92 -25.35
C THR A 477 -8.62 6.65 -24.96
N LEU A 478 -9.28 5.50 -25.05
CA LEU A 478 -8.67 4.21 -24.73
C LEU A 478 -7.69 3.79 -25.83
N LEU A 479 -6.39 3.77 -25.51
CA LEU A 479 -5.33 3.30 -26.40
C LEU A 479 -5.07 1.81 -26.14
N ARG A 480 -5.57 0.96 -27.04
CA ARG A 480 -5.46 -0.49 -26.93
C ARG A 480 -4.16 -1.01 -27.55
N LEU A 481 -3.20 -1.37 -26.70
CA LEU A 481 -1.95 -2.05 -27.06
C LEU A 481 -2.12 -3.58 -27.02
N PRO A 482 -1.19 -4.39 -27.57
CA PRO A 482 -1.30 -5.86 -27.52
C PRO A 482 -1.46 -6.45 -26.10
N THR A 483 -0.87 -5.81 -25.09
CA THR A 483 -0.99 -6.12 -23.66
C THR A 483 -0.91 -4.81 -22.87
N PHE A 484 -1.45 -4.75 -21.65
CA PHE A 484 -1.37 -3.57 -20.80
C PHE A 484 0.01 -3.36 -20.16
N ALA A 485 0.79 -4.45 -20.02
CA ALA A 485 2.18 -4.44 -19.54
C ALA A 485 2.92 -5.68 -20.05
N ALA A 486 4.26 -5.61 -20.09
CA ALA A 486 5.12 -6.75 -20.39
C ALA A 486 6.45 -6.65 -19.63
N VAL A 487 7.02 -7.80 -19.29
CA VAL A 487 8.28 -7.94 -18.54
C VAL A 487 9.16 -9.03 -19.16
N ASP A 488 10.46 -8.79 -19.29
CA ASP A 488 11.37 -9.82 -19.82
C ASP A 488 11.63 -10.90 -18.75
N SER A 489 11.80 -10.48 -17.50
CA SER A 489 12.27 -11.33 -16.41
C SER A 489 11.86 -10.85 -15.02
N PHE A 490 11.70 -11.80 -14.10
CA PHE A 490 11.68 -11.60 -12.66
C PHE A 490 12.84 -12.35 -12.00
N GLU A 491 13.39 -11.77 -10.93
CA GLU A 491 14.31 -12.47 -10.03
C GLU A 491 13.54 -13.47 -9.15
N VAL A 492 14.00 -14.72 -9.10
CA VAL A 492 13.35 -15.78 -8.32
C VAL A 492 14.38 -16.31 -7.31
N GLY A 493 13.99 -16.33 -6.03
CA GLY A 493 14.83 -16.82 -4.96
C GLY A 493 14.99 -18.34 -5.01
N GLU A 494 15.96 -18.85 -4.26
CA GLU A 494 16.15 -20.28 -4.12
C GLU A 494 15.18 -20.86 -3.09
N LEU A 495 14.53 -21.96 -3.46
CA LEU A 495 13.63 -22.72 -2.58
C LEU A 495 13.63 -24.18 -3.04
N ASP A 496 13.78 -25.10 -2.10
CA ASP A 496 13.50 -26.52 -2.33
C ASP A 496 11.98 -26.76 -2.22
N PRO A 497 11.28 -27.10 -3.32
CA PRO A 497 9.83 -27.27 -3.31
C PRO A 497 9.35 -28.41 -2.40
N GLU A 498 10.09 -29.51 -2.30
CA GLU A 498 9.70 -30.67 -1.48
C GLU A 498 9.82 -30.32 0.00
N GLN A 499 10.96 -29.75 0.40
CA GLN A 499 11.16 -29.29 1.77
C GLN A 499 10.17 -28.19 2.15
N ALA A 500 9.86 -27.26 1.25
CA ALA A 500 8.91 -26.19 1.49
C ALA A 500 7.48 -26.70 1.70
N ARG A 501 7.03 -27.69 0.91
CA ARG A 501 5.73 -28.36 1.15
C ARG A 501 5.71 -29.13 2.46
N HIS A 502 6.81 -29.83 2.78
CA HIS A 502 6.96 -30.53 4.05
C HIS A 502 6.87 -29.58 5.25
N ASN A 503 7.54 -28.43 5.19
CA ASN A 503 7.48 -27.40 6.24
C ASN A 503 6.08 -26.79 6.44
N LEU A 504 5.21 -26.92 5.44
CA LEU A 504 3.81 -26.52 5.51
C LEU A 504 2.90 -27.68 5.89
N ASP A 505 3.40 -28.85 6.30
CA ASP A 505 2.60 -30.04 6.57
C ASP A 505 1.66 -30.39 5.40
N VAL A 506 2.14 -30.24 4.17
CA VAL A 506 1.41 -30.60 2.94
C VAL A 506 2.02 -31.90 2.38
N PRO A 507 1.23 -32.98 2.21
CA PRO A 507 1.68 -34.21 1.59
C PRO A 507 2.21 -33.97 0.16
N ALA A 508 3.21 -34.76 -0.25
CA ALA A 508 3.86 -34.57 -1.55
C ALA A 508 2.91 -34.76 -2.74
N ASP A 509 1.94 -35.67 -2.62
CA ASP A 509 0.92 -36.00 -3.62
C ASP A 509 -0.34 -35.12 -3.54
N ALA A 510 -0.42 -34.23 -2.55
CA ALA A 510 -1.56 -33.34 -2.36
C ALA A 510 -1.57 -32.17 -3.36
N ILE A 511 -2.79 -31.68 -3.64
CA ILE A 511 -3.00 -30.46 -4.41
C ILE A 511 -2.87 -29.27 -3.48
N LEU A 512 -1.94 -28.36 -3.77
CA LEU A 512 -1.79 -27.11 -3.03
C LEU A 512 -2.40 -25.93 -3.80
N PHE A 513 -3.60 -25.53 -3.39
CA PHE A 513 -4.17 -24.26 -3.81
C PHE A 513 -3.48 -23.10 -3.10
N TRP A 514 -3.40 -21.96 -3.77
CA TRP A 514 -2.73 -20.77 -3.23
C TRP A 514 -3.54 -19.50 -3.44
N THR A 515 -3.65 -18.67 -2.41
CA THR A 515 -4.23 -17.32 -2.52
C THR A 515 -3.34 -16.30 -1.82
N ALA A 516 -2.68 -15.46 -2.63
CA ALA A 516 -1.82 -14.36 -2.19
C ALA A 516 -2.45 -13.00 -2.52
N ALA A 517 -3.31 -12.51 -1.64
CA ALA A 517 -4.01 -11.24 -1.82
C ALA A 517 -4.12 -10.46 -0.51
N ASN A 518 -4.13 -9.12 -0.61
CA ASN A 518 -4.43 -8.23 0.52
C ASN A 518 -5.85 -8.49 1.03
N ALA A 519 -6.06 -8.27 2.33
CA ALA A 519 -7.37 -8.44 2.98
C ALA A 519 -8.50 -7.73 2.22
N ALA A 520 -8.26 -6.51 1.71
CA ALA A 520 -9.24 -5.76 0.93
C ALA A 520 -9.77 -6.51 -0.30
N LYS A 521 -9.01 -7.43 -0.90
CA LYS A 521 -9.44 -8.23 -2.06
C LYS A 521 -10.20 -9.50 -1.70
N ARG A 522 -10.24 -9.88 -0.42
CA ARG A 522 -10.78 -11.17 0.04
C ARG A 522 -12.28 -11.07 0.36
N SER A 523 -13.10 -10.85 -0.67
CA SER A 523 -14.55 -10.76 -0.47
C SER A 523 -15.12 -12.05 0.15
N PRO A 524 -16.23 -11.98 0.90
CA PRO A 524 -16.91 -13.16 1.44
C PRO A 524 -17.21 -14.22 0.37
N GLU A 525 -17.62 -13.78 -0.82
CA GLU A 525 -17.89 -14.65 -1.97
C GLU A 525 -16.63 -15.37 -2.45
N SER A 526 -15.50 -14.66 -2.51
CA SER A 526 -14.20 -15.24 -2.87
C SER A 526 -13.74 -16.28 -1.84
N ILE A 527 -13.84 -15.98 -0.54
CA ILE A 527 -13.48 -16.92 0.53
C ILE A 527 -14.39 -18.16 0.47
N GLN A 528 -15.70 -17.95 0.32
CA GLN A 528 -16.67 -19.03 0.22
C GLN A 528 -16.37 -19.94 -0.99
N ALA A 529 -16.11 -19.38 -2.16
CA ALA A 529 -15.82 -20.15 -3.37
C ALA A 529 -14.54 -20.98 -3.23
N GLN A 530 -13.47 -20.39 -2.68
CA GLN A 530 -12.21 -21.10 -2.43
C GLN A 530 -12.40 -22.29 -1.47
N LEU A 531 -13.18 -22.10 -0.41
CA LEU A 531 -13.49 -23.17 0.55
C LEU A 531 -14.44 -24.23 -0.02
N GLU A 532 -15.35 -23.86 -0.93
CA GLU A 532 -16.17 -24.82 -1.67
C GLU A 532 -15.34 -25.69 -2.62
N ILE A 533 -14.37 -25.10 -3.34
CA ILE A 533 -13.40 -25.86 -4.14
C ILE A 533 -12.64 -26.84 -3.25
N LEU A 534 -12.06 -26.34 -2.15
CA LEU A 534 -11.30 -27.15 -1.21
C LEU A 534 -12.14 -28.32 -0.65
N LYS A 535 -13.40 -28.08 -0.30
CA LYS A 535 -14.32 -29.11 0.21
C LYS A 535 -14.50 -30.27 -0.77
N HIS A 536 -14.59 -29.99 -2.07
CA HIS A 536 -14.85 -30.99 -3.11
C HIS A 536 -13.58 -31.64 -3.67
N VAL A 537 -12.40 -31.19 -3.23
CA VAL A 537 -11.10 -31.79 -3.58
C VAL A 537 -10.49 -32.41 -2.31
N PRO A 538 -10.74 -33.70 -2.02
CA PRO A 538 -10.39 -34.31 -0.73
C PRO A 538 -8.89 -34.23 -0.39
N ASN A 539 -8.02 -34.39 -1.40
CA ASN A 539 -6.56 -34.30 -1.26
C ASN A 539 -6.02 -32.85 -1.43
N GLY A 540 -6.88 -31.85 -1.30
CA GLY A 540 -6.53 -30.44 -1.45
C GLY A 540 -6.14 -29.77 -0.13
N PHE A 541 -5.18 -28.84 -0.20
CA PHE A 541 -4.82 -27.89 0.85
C PHE A 541 -4.89 -26.47 0.30
N LEU A 542 -5.19 -25.50 1.15
CA LEU A 542 -5.24 -24.08 0.76
C LEU A 542 -4.22 -23.26 1.55
N ALA A 543 -3.21 -22.76 0.85
CA ALA A 543 -2.25 -21.79 1.35
C ALA A 543 -2.77 -20.36 1.22
N ILE A 544 -2.75 -19.61 2.32
CA ILE A 544 -3.29 -18.25 2.45
C ILE A 544 -2.16 -17.33 2.89
N LYS A 545 -1.79 -16.37 2.03
CA LYS A 545 -0.75 -15.37 2.29
C LYS A 545 -1.29 -13.97 1.98
N GLY A 546 -0.97 -12.96 2.76
CA GLY A 546 -1.42 -11.61 2.45
C GLY A 546 -1.11 -10.58 3.51
N LEU A 547 -1.34 -9.32 3.17
CA LEU A 547 -1.30 -8.19 4.10
C LEU A 547 -2.71 -7.84 4.60
N GLY A 548 -2.77 -7.15 5.74
CA GLY A 548 -4.01 -6.76 6.41
C GLY A 548 -4.01 -7.21 7.87
N ASP A 549 -5.20 -7.19 8.48
CA ASP A 549 -5.42 -7.76 9.80
C ASP A 549 -5.42 -9.29 9.70
N THR A 550 -4.24 -9.88 9.90
CA THR A 550 -4.04 -11.33 9.70
C THR A 550 -4.90 -12.17 10.65
N VAL A 551 -5.23 -11.65 11.83
CA VAL A 551 -6.11 -12.31 12.80
C VAL A 551 -7.52 -12.37 12.22
N ALA A 552 -8.08 -11.22 11.84
CA ALA A 552 -9.43 -11.15 11.26
C ALA A 552 -9.56 -11.98 9.97
N VAL A 553 -8.56 -11.90 9.07
CA VAL A 553 -8.51 -12.74 7.86
C VAL A 553 -8.51 -14.22 8.24
N SER A 554 -7.67 -14.64 9.19
CA SER A 554 -7.59 -16.06 9.57
C SER A 554 -8.89 -16.58 10.16
N GLU A 555 -9.59 -15.77 10.94
CA GLU A 555 -10.88 -16.12 11.53
C GLU A 555 -11.97 -16.24 10.49
N ALA A 556 -12.03 -15.33 9.50
CA ALA A 556 -12.99 -15.41 8.41
C ALA A 556 -12.89 -16.74 7.65
N TYR A 557 -11.66 -17.20 7.37
CA TYR A 557 -11.43 -18.51 6.74
C TYR A 557 -11.73 -19.67 7.70
N ARG A 558 -11.25 -19.63 8.94
CA ARG A 558 -11.45 -20.72 9.91
C ARG A 558 -12.93 -20.93 10.19
N GLN A 559 -13.68 -19.87 10.49
CA GLN A 559 -15.11 -19.97 10.80
C GLN A 559 -15.90 -20.70 9.70
N LEU A 560 -15.68 -20.34 8.43
CA LEU A 560 -16.32 -21.00 7.30
C LEU A 560 -15.78 -22.42 7.04
N ALA A 561 -14.48 -22.65 7.28
CA ALA A 561 -13.87 -23.96 7.09
C ALA A 561 -14.28 -24.97 8.18
N THR A 562 -14.44 -24.55 9.44
CA THR A 562 -14.94 -25.38 10.55
C THR A 562 -16.36 -25.87 10.24
N GLN A 563 -17.23 -24.99 9.74
CA GLN A 563 -18.60 -25.36 9.31
C GLN A 563 -18.61 -26.41 8.19
N LYS A 564 -17.55 -26.48 7.39
CA LYS A 564 -17.39 -27.45 6.29
C LYS A 564 -16.57 -28.69 6.71
N GLY A 565 -15.97 -28.71 7.89
CA GLY A 565 -15.11 -29.79 8.37
C GLY A 565 -13.73 -29.85 7.68
N ILE A 566 -13.19 -28.72 7.22
CA ILE A 566 -11.99 -28.67 6.37
C ILE A 566 -10.88 -27.75 6.91
N GLU A 567 -11.03 -27.25 8.13
CA GLU A 567 -10.11 -26.31 8.77
C GLU A 567 -8.67 -26.82 8.85
N ASN A 568 -8.50 -28.13 9.09
CA ASN A 568 -7.19 -28.79 9.15
C ASN A 568 -6.42 -28.79 7.81
N ARG A 569 -7.04 -28.33 6.71
CA ARG A 569 -6.44 -28.23 5.37
C ARG A 569 -6.04 -26.80 4.98
N LEU A 570 -6.20 -25.85 5.90
CA LEU A 570 -5.74 -24.46 5.71
C LEU A 570 -4.28 -24.30 6.16
N ARG A 571 -3.51 -23.50 5.43
CA ARG A 571 -2.13 -23.12 5.78
C ARG A 571 -1.97 -21.61 5.67
N PHE A 572 -1.82 -20.93 6.81
CA PHE A 572 -1.56 -19.50 6.84
C PHE A 572 -0.06 -19.23 6.78
N ILE A 573 0.38 -18.46 5.80
CA ILE A 573 1.79 -18.24 5.49
C ILE A 573 2.14 -16.77 5.72
N LYS A 574 3.25 -16.53 6.43
CA LYS A 574 3.76 -15.18 6.68
C LYS A 574 4.25 -14.52 5.39
N THR A 575 4.24 -13.19 5.36
CA THR A 575 4.88 -12.43 4.29
C THR A 575 6.39 -12.67 4.27
N THR A 576 6.98 -12.53 3.09
CA THR A 576 8.43 -12.64 2.90
C THR A 576 9.04 -11.25 2.91
N GLN A 577 10.27 -11.12 3.41
CA GLN A 577 10.98 -9.84 3.40
C GLN A 577 11.39 -9.40 1.98
N LEU A 578 11.65 -10.37 1.10
CA LEU A 578 12.08 -10.16 -0.27
C LEU A 578 11.05 -10.71 -1.25
N GLU A 579 10.87 -10.03 -2.39
CA GLU A 579 9.91 -10.41 -3.43
C GLU A 579 10.37 -11.65 -4.20
N GLU A 580 11.68 -11.83 -4.41
CA GLU A 580 12.25 -13.03 -5.02
C GLU A 580 11.90 -14.29 -4.21
N ASN A 581 11.83 -14.20 -2.89
CA ASN A 581 11.39 -15.29 -2.01
C ASN A 581 9.87 -15.51 -2.10
N HIS A 582 9.07 -14.47 -2.33
CA HIS A 582 7.65 -14.62 -2.64
C HIS A 582 7.48 -15.41 -3.94
N ARG A 583 8.20 -15.03 -4.99
CA ARG A 583 8.16 -15.72 -6.30
C ARG A 583 8.61 -17.17 -6.20
N ALA A 584 9.64 -17.45 -5.39
CA ALA A 584 10.06 -18.82 -5.11
C ALA A 584 8.94 -19.64 -4.44
N GLN A 585 8.21 -19.07 -3.48
CA GLN A 585 7.06 -19.76 -2.85
C GLN A 585 5.92 -20.03 -3.82
N LEU A 586 5.72 -19.24 -4.87
CA LEU A 586 4.69 -19.54 -5.87
C LEU A 586 4.96 -20.85 -6.64
N THR A 587 6.23 -21.30 -6.69
CA THR A 587 6.61 -22.56 -7.36
C THR A 587 6.05 -23.81 -6.69
N ILE A 588 5.73 -23.74 -5.39
CA ILE A 588 5.21 -24.89 -4.64
C ILE A 588 3.70 -25.07 -4.82
N ALA A 589 3.00 -24.03 -5.30
CA ALA A 589 1.57 -24.07 -5.54
C ALA A 589 1.23 -24.86 -6.81
N ASP A 590 0.12 -25.59 -6.78
CA ASP A 590 -0.41 -26.29 -7.94
C ASP A 590 -1.33 -25.39 -8.77
N LEU A 591 -2.13 -24.56 -8.10
CA LEU A 591 -3.08 -23.62 -8.72
C LEU A 591 -3.27 -22.41 -7.81
N VAL A 592 -3.13 -21.20 -8.37
CA VAL A 592 -3.52 -19.96 -7.68
C VAL A 592 -5.01 -19.73 -7.87
N LEU A 593 -5.72 -19.49 -6.76
CA LEU A 593 -7.11 -19.10 -6.72
C LEU A 593 -7.19 -17.59 -6.56
N ASP A 594 -7.54 -16.90 -7.66
CA ASP A 594 -7.65 -15.44 -7.70
C ASP A 594 -8.87 -14.95 -6.91
N THR A 595 -8.95 -13.62 -6.72
CA THR A 595 -10.04 -12.95 -6.00
C THR A 595 -10.96 -12.16 -6.94
N PHE A 596 -12.18 -11.90 -6.50
CA PHE A 596 -13.20 -11.12 -7.21
C PHE A 596 -13.95 -10.22 -6.20
N PRO A 597 -14.41 -8.99 -6.56
CA PRO A 597 -14.37 -8.32 -7.87
C PRO A 597 -13.01 -7.69 -8.23
N TYR A 598 -12.05 -7.73 -7.32
CA TYR A 598 -10.70 -7.22 -7.55
C TYR A 598 -9.71 -8.38 -7.72
N THR A 599 -9.17 -8.54 -8.93
CA THR A 599 -8.25 -9.62 -9.31
C THR A 599 -6.77 -9.32 -9.02
N GLY A 600 -5.92 -10.32 -9.19
CA GLY A 600 -4.46 -10.17 -9.25
C GLY A 600 -3.98 -9.37 -10.46
N ALA A 601 -2.77 -8.80 -10.34
CA ALA A 601 -2.04 -8.20 -11.44
C ALA A 601 -0.57 -8.65 -11.37
N THR A 602 0.24 -8.00 -10.54
CA THR A 602 1.64 -8.40 -10.33
C THR A 602 1.77 -9.82 -9.82
N HIS A 603 0.98 -10.24 -8.81
CA HIS A 603 1.01 -11.64 -8.35
C HIS A 603 0.61 -12.64 -9.45
N THR A 604 -0.24 -12.24 -10.40
CA THR A 604 -0.62 -13.08 -11.54
C THR A 604 0.55 -13.18 -12.53
N PHE A 605 1.21 -12.06 -12.85
CA PHE A 605 2.47 -12.06 -13.60
C PHE A 605 3.51 -12.99 -12.96
N GLU A 606 3.70 -12.87 -11.66
CA GLU A 606 4.68 -13.66 -10.90
C GLU A 606 4.35 -15.15 -10.90
N ALA A 607 3.08 -15.52 -10.70
CA ALA A 607 2.63 -16.91 -10.75
C ALA A 607 2.84 -17.53 -12.14
N LEU A 608 2.41 -16.83 -13.19
CA LEU A 608 2.60 -17.27 -14.57
C LEU A 608 4.09 -17.36 -14.93
N TYR A 609 4.92 -16.45 -14.42
CA TYR A 609 6.36 -16.45 -14.66
C TYR A 609 7.04 -17.72 -14.14
N VAL A 610 6.66 -18.17 -12.94
CA VAL A 610 7.20 -19.39 -12.34
C VAL A 610 6.50 -20.67 -12.79
N GLY A 611 5.56 -20.58 -13.73
CA GLY A 611 4.86 -21.73 -14.31
C GLY A 611 3.63 -22.20 -13.54
N THR A 612 3.11 -21.38 -12.61
CA THR A 612 1.93 -21.70 -11.80
C THR A 612 0.67 -21.11 -12.42
N PRO A 613 -0.35 -21.92 -12.75
CA PRO A 613 -1.60 -21.43 -13.31
C PRO A 613 -2.39 -20.63 -12.28
N VAL A 614 -3.21 -19.69 -12.77
CA VAL A 614 -4.10 -18.85 -11.95
C VAL A 614 -5.52 -19.00 -12.47
N LEU A 615 -6.47 -19.41 -11.64
CA LEU A 615 -7.89 -19.46 -11.97
C LEU A 615 -8.56 -18.12 -11.57
N THR A 616 -9.30 -17.50 -12.48
CA THR A 616 -9.91 -16.18 -12.26
C THR A 616 -11.35 -16.07 -12.77
N VAL A 617 -12.12 -15.13 -12.22
CA VAL A 617 -13.45 -14.73 -12.68
C VAL A 617 -13.35 -13.42 -13.44
N VAL A 618 -13.95 -13.36 -14.62
CA VAL A 618 -13.99 -12.17 -15.45
C VAL A 618 -14.99 -11.14 -14.92
N GLY A 619 -14.50 -9.98 -14.49
CA GLY A 619 -15.32 -8.81 -14.13
C GLY A 619 -15.60 -7.85 -15.28
N ARG A 620 -16.09 -6.65 -14.94
CA ARG A 620 -16.51 -5.57 -15.85
C ARG A 620 -15.63 -4.33 -15.74
N HIS A 621 -15.12 -4.00 -14.56
CA HIS A 621 -14.17 -2.88 -14.37
C HIS A 621 -12.71 -3.32 -14.53
N TYR A 622 -11.79 -2.35 -14.66
CA TYR A 622 -10.36 -2.57 -14.88
C TYR A 622 -9.76 -3.60 -13.90
N TYR A 623 -9.92 -3.38 -12.59
CA TYR A 623 -9.34 -4.25 -11.57
C TYR A 623 -9.92 -5.67 -11.52
N GLY A 624 -11.11 -5.91 -12.09
CA GLY A 624 -11.74 -7.23 -12.15
C GLY A 624 -11.34 -8.03 -13.39
N ARG A 625 -10.43 -7.49 -14.21
CA ARG A 625 -10.05 -8.06 -15.52
C ARG A 625 -8.54 -8.12 -15.74
N MET A 626 -7.74 -7.73 -14.76
CA MET A 626 -6.28 -7.72 -14.88
C MET A 626 -5.73 -9.14 -15.09
N SER A 627 -6.11 -10.09 -14.23
CA SER A 627 -5.78 -11.51 -14.44
C SER A 627 -6.32 -12.02 -15.77
N TYR A 628 -7.59 -11.74 -16.09
CA TYR A 628 -8.19 -12.15 -17.36
C TYR A 628 -7.34 -11.74 -18.57
N SER A 629 -6.88 -10.49 -18.63
CA SER A 629 -6.03 -10.03 -19.73
C SER A 629 -4.74 -10.84 -19.85
N LEU A 630 -4.05 -11.09 -18.73
CA LEU A 630 -2.81 -11.88 -18.73
C LEU A 630 -3.05 -13.32 -19.19
N LEU A 631 -4.12 -13.94 -18.71
CA LEU A 631 -4.48 -15.30 -19.07
C LEU A 631 -4.84 -15.42 -20.55
N LYS A 632 -5.57 -14.45 -21.11
CA LYS A 632 -5.88 -14.40 -22.56
C LYS A 632 -4.62 -14.30 -23.40
N ASN A 633 -3.67 -13.45 -23.02
CA ASN A 633 -2.40 -13.33 -23.73
C ASN A 633 -1.54 -14.61 -23.63
N CYS A 634 -1.67 -15.38 -22.55
CA CYS A 634 -1.08 -16.71 -22.41
C CYS A 634 -1.93 -17.86 -22.97
N GLN A 635 -3.09 -17.56 -23.58
CA GLN A 635 -4.05 -18.51 -24.16
C GLN A 635 -4.68 -19.50 -23.17
N LEU A 636 -4.69 -19.18 -21.87
CA LEU A 636 -5.12 -20.07 -20.78
C LEU A 636 -6.65 -20.06 -20.59
N GLU A 637 -7.42 -20.44 -21.62
CA GLU A 637 -8.90 -20.47 -21.56
C GLU A 637 -9.43 -21.39 -20.46
N ASP A 638 -8.70 -22.47 -20.14
CA ASP A 638 -9.04 -23.41 -19.08
C ASP A 638 -8.92 -22.80 -17.66
N CYS A 639 -8.38 -21.58 -17.54
CA CYS A 639 -8.27 -20.85 -16.29
C CYS A 639 -9.18 -19.61 -16.21
N ILE A 640 -10.02 -19.40 -17.21
CA ILE A 640 -10.91 -18.24 -17.30
C ILE A 640 -12.35 -18.69 -17.07
N THR A 641 -13.04 -18.04 -16.13
CA THR A 641 -14.46 -18.30 -15.83
C THR A 641 -15.28 -17.02 -15.81
N TYR A 642 -16.59 -17.14 -16.01
CA TYR A 642 -17.49 -15.97 -16.20
C TYR A 642 -18.54 -15.82 -15.10
N SER A 643 -18.51 -16.69 -14.09
CA SER A 643 -19.35 -16.58 -12.90
C SER A 643 -18.66 -17.25 -11.72
N MET A 644 -19.12 -16.96 -10.50
CA MET A 644 -18.59 -17.62 -9.31
C MET A 644 -18.92 -19.12 -9.29
N GLU A 645 -20.04 -19.53 -9.90
CA GLU A 645 -20.40 -20.94 -10.05
C GLU A 645 -19.40 -21.66 -10.98
N ASP A 646 -19.11 -21.08 -12.14
CA ASP A 646 -18.14 -21.60 -13.11
C ASP A 646 -16.73 -21.65 -12.51
N TYR A 647 -16.35 -20.63 -11.73
CA TYR A 647 -15.11 -20.63 -10.95
C TYR A 647 -15.00 -21.82 -10.00
N ILE A 648 -16.05 -22.10 -9.22
CA ILE A 648 -16.07 -23.24 -8.30
C ILE A 648 -15.95 -24.54 -9.09
N GLN A 649 -16.75 -24.73 -10.14
CA GLN A 649 -16.72 -25.96 -10.95
C GLN A 649 -15.36 -26.18 -11.62
N ARG A 650 -14.78 -25.14 -12.22
CA ARG A 650 -13.45 -25.22 -12.85
C ARG A 650 -12.35 -25.48 -11.82
N GLY A 651 -12.42 -24.85 -10.65
CA GLY A 651 -11.49 -25.09 -9.55
C GLY A 651 -11.53 -26.53 -9.05
N ILE A 652 -12.73 -27.12 -8.95
CA ILE A 652 -12.90 -28.53 -8.60
C ILE A 652 -12.31 -29.44 -9.68
N GLN A 653 -12.58 -29.15 -10.97
CA GLN A 653 -12.03 -29.92 -12.09
C GLN A 653 -10.49 -29.91 -12.09
N LEU A 654 -9.88 -28.72 -12.03
CA LEU A 654 -8.42 -28.56 -11.99
C LEU A 654 -7.81 -29.18 -10.72
N GLY A 655 -8.53 -29.18 -9.60
CA GLY A 655 -8.09 -29.80 -8.36
C GLY A 655 -8.25 -31.31 -8.30
N SER A 656 -9.13 -31.90 -9.12
CA SER A 656 -9.45 -33.33 -9.07
C SER A 656 -8.84 -34.13 -10.23
N ASP A 657 -8.52 -33.47 -11.35
CA ASP A 657 -7.90 -34.08 -12.53
C ASP A 657 -6.45 -33.61 -12.67
N ARG A 658 -5.51 -34.45 -12.21
CA ARG A 658 -4.08 -34.14 -12.25
C ARG A 658 -3.56 -34.02 -13.68
N GLU A 659 -4.04 -34.85 -14.60
CA GLU A 659 -3.62 -34.78 -16.00
C GLU A 659 -4.08 -33.47 -16.64
N PHE A 660 -5.30 -33.03 -16.32
CA PHE A 660 -5.79 -31.74 -16.78
C PHE A 660 -4.95 -30.59 -16.25
N LEU A 661 -4.69 -30.57 -14.94
CA LEU A 661 -3.86 -29.53 -14.36
C LEU A 661 -2.43 -29.51 -14.92
N ASP A 662 -1.83 -30.68 -15.14
CA ASP A 662 -0.48 -30.79 -15.70
C ASP A 662 -0.42 -30.29 -17.15
N ARG A 663 -1.47 -30.53 -17.96
CA ARG A 663 -1.60 -29.91 -19.30
C ARG A 663 -1.62 -28.39 -19.22
N VAL A 664 -2.40 -27.82 -18.30
CA VAL A 664 -2.46 -26.37 -18.09
C VAL A 664 -1.10 -25.82 -17.66
N LYS A 665 -0.39 -26.49 -16.73
CA LYS A 665 0.97 -26.10 -16.31
C LYS A 665 1.96 -26.11 -17.49
N VAL A 666 1.88 -27.11 -18.37
CA VAL A 666 2.69 -27.13 -19.61
C VAL A 666 2.39 -25.92 -20.49
N GLN A 667 1.12 -25.54 -20.62
CA GLN A 667 0.73 -24.36 -21.39
C GLN A 667 1.26 -23.05 -20.77
N VAL A 668 1.17 -22.89 -19.44
CA VAL A 668 1.74 -21.72 -18.75
C VAL A 668 3.24 -21.62 -19.03
N LYS A 669 3.98 -22.73 -18.89
CA LYS A 669 5.43 -22.76 -19.18
C LYS A 669 5.73 -22.44 -20.65
N GLY A 670 4.95 -23.01 -21.59
CA GLY A 670 5.08 -22.74 -23.01
C GLY A 670 4.88 -21.27 -23.36
N SER A 671 3.96 -20.60 -22.66
CA SER A 671 3.64 -19.17 -22.87
C SER A 671 4.85 -18.26 -22.73
N ARG A 672 5.87 -18.62 -21.93
CA ARG A 672 7.11 -17.84 -21.76
C ARG A 672 7.83 -17.52 -23.07
N SER A 673 7.65 -18.37 -24.08
CA SER A 673 8.27 -18.21 -25.40
C SER A 673 7.37 -17.56 -26.46
N SER A 674 6.06 -17.48 -26.22
CA SER A 674 5.07 -17.12 -27.23
C SER A 674 4.16 -15.95 -26.87
N SER A 675 4.00 -15.64 -25.59
CA SER A 675 3.10 -14.59 -25.12
C SER A 675 3.78 -13.23 -25.13
N VAL A 676 3.02 -12.21 -25.54
CA VAL A 676 3.47 -10.81 -25.61
C VAL A 676 3.75 -10.20 -24.25
N ILE A 677 3.22 -10.77 -23.16
CA ILE A 677 3.44 -10.26 -21.80
C ILE A 677 4.89 -10.49 -21.33
N TRP A 678 5.67 -11.28 -22.07
CA TRP A 678 7.07 -11.58 -21.80
C TRP A 678 8.07 -10.87 -22.72
N ASP A 679 7.60 -9.99 -23.61
CA ASP A 679 8.41 -9.21 -24.56
C ASP A 679 8.29 -7.72 -24.23
N ALA A 680 9.02 -7.26 -23.19
CA ALA A 680 8.97 -5.86 -22.79
C ALA A 680 9.47 -4.96 -23.93
N LYS A 681 10.47 -5.42 -24.70
CA LYS A 681 10.98 -4.69 -25.86
C LYS A 681 9.93 -4.53 -26.96
N GLY A 682 9.14 -5.57 -27.25
CA GLY A 682 8.03 -5.52 -28.21
C GLY A 682 6.88 -4.65 -27.74
N PHE A 683 6.59 -4.68 -26.44
CA PHE A 683 5.65 -3.75 -25.84
C PHE A 683 6.12 -2.29 -25.95
N THR A 684 7.40 -1.98 -25.69
CA THR A 684 7.97 -0.64 -25.89
C THR A 684 7.85 -0.17 -27.33
N ARG A 685 8.14 -1.02 -28.33
CA ARG A 685 7.92 -0.66 -29.74
C ARG A 685 6.46 -0.31 -30.03
N SER A 686 5.51 -0.96 -29.36
CA SER A 686 4.08 -0.67 -29.50
C SER A 686 3.70 0.66 -28.85
N LEU A 687 4.27 0.97 -27.67
CA LEU A 687 4.16 2.28 -27.02
C LEU A 687 4.69 3.40 -27.93
N GLU A 688 5.88 3.21 -28.49
CA GLU A 688 6.53 4.18 -29.39
C GLU A 688 5.70 4.49 -30.63
N ALA A 689 5.11 3.45 -31.26
CA ALA A 689 4.23 3.63 -32.39
C ALA A 689 3.00 4.48 -32.04
N VAL A 690 2.42 4.25 -30.86
CA VAL A 690 1.29 5.03 -30.35
C VAL A 690 1.71 6.46 -30.01
N TYR A 691 2.87 6.66 -29.37
CA TYR A 691 3.43 7.98 -29.06
C TYR A 691 3.64 8.82 -30.33
N GLN A 692 4.22 8.24 -31.37
CA GLN A 692 4.35 8.90 -32.67
C GLN A 692 3.00 9.25 -33.29
N GLN A 693 2.01 8.36 -33.18
CA GLN A 693 0.67 8.59 -33.71
C GLN A 693 -0.04 9.74 -33.00
N VAL A 694 -0.04 9.79 -31.67
CA VAL A 694 -0.72 10.85 -30.91
C VAL A 694 -0.06 12.21 -31.11
N VAL A 695 1.27 12.27 -31.19
CA VAL A 695 2.01 13.50 -31.49
C VAL A 695 1.64 14.01 -32.88
N LYS A 696 1.62 13.11 -33.88
CA LYS A 696 1.19 13.46 -35.24
C LYS A 696 -0.24 13.96 -35.30
N ASN A 697 -1.15 13.38 -34.52
CA ASN A 697 -2.55 13.81 -34.47
C ASN A 697 -2.71 15.17 -33.78
N ARG A 698 -1.91 15.49 -32.75
CA ARG A 698 -1.96 16.78 -32.04
C ARG A 698 -1.43 17.94 -32.88
N ILE A 699 -0.56 17.66 -33.85
CA ILE A 699 -0.02 18.64 -34.81
C ILE A 699 -1.03 19.01 -35.91
N ARG A 700 -2.00 18.13 -36.19
CA ARG A 700 -3.05 18.33 -37.20
C ARG A 700 -4.24 19.05 -36.59
#